data_AF-A0A2E3J7W8-F1
#
_entry.id   AF-A0A2E3J7W8-F1
#
_cell.length_a   1.000
_cell.length_b   1.000
_cell.length_c   1.000
_cell.angle_alpha   90.00
_cell.angle_beta   90.00
_cell.angle_gamma   90.00
#
_symmetry.space_group_name_H-M   'P 1'
#
loop_
_entity.id
_entity.type
_entity.pdbx_description
1 polymer ?
#
loop_
_entity_poly.entity_id
_entity_poly.type
_entity_poly.pdbx_seq_one_letter_code
_entity_poly.pdbx_strand_id
1 'polypeptide(L)'
;MAKRKRQRTKRKAGRRLPGRQDVRISVCMIARDEEIFLTRCLDNIGESAFEILVGDTGSVDNTREVARTSGAQVFDIPWANDFSKARNEVIDRARGDWILVLDCDEVISRKDWDVIRKTVLSGRAVGYRMTTRNYTSSSDRAGWRPCKGEYDEEALYSGWFPTTKVRLFENRPRIRFEGALHELVESSIEAFGGGIVDCLVPVHHYGYVEKDRTGKMATLYLDAAEQKAAADAGNPKAKYELAIARRDSGNLEEARSAIRECIGQVRDLPENTDPYLRLDYAYLIEGDILGRMGDSNGARESCRKALAVNPQCHEALNNLGTALLRDGDLEQARDCYQKALGIAPEMEVIKKNLEKVNRALGTTSLSGETGLARDRELVANTPPDEKGDDANTSSILTQENRRGGDIKSPDKRLSLCMIVRNEEERLEGCLECVEDLVDEIVVVDTGSTDGTVAVAESFGAKIGYFEWCDDFSAARNESLKLATGDWIMWLDADDRLPVECHDKIRNLIAGTKEKAYLFVLDSQGCETVACLQMRLFPNVPGVEFEKPVHEQLFPSVARLGIEVEPTDVIVVHTGYTTTEVVRDKMERYLRIMERWLEDHPGDYVVRSNVAMTYFVWKELNTAIGHYEKILHESDCKKDGNLVIETTAWLYLGRCYMRKGDFDQGLAFLVEALKLDDQYAVTNVTLGECYLKMDRPQDSLQALDQAQKFEDQLTFAANDPIALKYCIRFFKAQNLESLGQLDEALSLYQQANEVDPTRSDALGAISTLHRKAGRMAEAVKALEGALEIDPDDPRHRFNRGTFYLEDGQMEAAEKWLRSTLEINPDMPGPYLNLGIVARRQGDMQTAEEMYRHAIEREKESYEPLANLGHLLLDQERYSEAGEVFERVRTFKTGLLDVDMGLCVARAASADLEAVRGLATDILRAVYGSGTLPMLPDGVGAPALAQLFAESGRKLLAGRVVVCARLGFLTAHLLDPASMEFALQLAEVFRASGELWRAIPLYEKMIQSQPTEPELFRKLGQCYLEMGAPEAAQLCEDQVVALAG
;
A
#
# COMPACT_ATOMS: atom_id res chain seq x y z
N MET A 1 57.54 -50.03 5.23
CA MET A 1 58.52 -49.05 5.75
C MET A 1 59.14 -48.29 4.58
N ALA A 2 59.49 -47.02 4.80
CA ALA A 2 60.28 -46.10 3.95
C ALA A 2 59.49 -45.08 3.12
N LYS A 3 59.83 -43.80 3.31
CA LYS A 3 60.53 -42.91 2.33
C LYS A 3 60.54 -41.48 2.90
N ARG A 4 61.69 -40.88 3.23
CA ARG A 4 62.80 -40.35 2.39
C ARG A 4 62.47 -39.07 1.61
N LYS A 5 63.19 -38.01 2.01
CA LYS A 5 63.56 -36.72 1.38
C LYS A 5 63.57 -36.65 -0.16
N ARG A 6 63.26 -35.43 -0.64
CA ARG A 6 63.62 -34.68 -1.88
C ARG A 6 62.32 -34.10 -2.49
N GLN A 7 62.22 -32.93 -3.13
CA GLN A 7 63.17 -32.21 -3.99
C GLN A 7 62.57 -30.80 -4.28
N ARG A 8 63.43 -29.77 -4.36
CA ARG A 8 63.13 -28.52 -5.08
C ARG A 8 63.13 -28.81 -6.59
N THR A 9 62.11 -28.38 -7.35
CA THR A 9 62.28 -27.71 -8.66
C THR A 9 60.97 -27.15 -9.26
N LYS A 10 61.07 -25.87 -9.62
CA LYS A 10 60.26 -24.97 -10.48
C LYS A 10 59.28 -25.59 -11.49
N ARG A 11 58.12 -24.94 -11.65
CA ARG A 11 57.44 -24.74 -12.94
C ARG A 11 56.97 -23.28 -13.10
N LYS A 12 56.91 -22.87 -14.37
CA LYS A 12 57.15 -21.53 -14.93
C LYS A 12 56.08 -20.46 -14.63
N ALA A 13 56.58 -19.23 -14.59
CA ALA A 13 55.85 -17.98 -14.68
C ALA A 13 54.97 -17.89 -15.95
N GLY A 14 53.69 -17.60 -15.76
CA GLY A 14 52.92 -16.76 -16.67
C GLY A 14 53.15 -15.30 -16.26
N ARG A 15 53.53 -14.45 -17.22
CA ARG A 15 53.76 -13.01 -17.04
C ARG A 15 52.58 -12.36 -16.30
N ARG A 16 52.80 -11.88 -15.07
CA ARG A 16 51.97 -10.80 -14.52
C ARG A 16 52.30 -9.53 -15.31
N LEU A 17 51.26 -8.93 -15.88
CA LEU A 17 51.29 -7.57 -16.42
C LEU A 17 51.78 -6.62 -15.29
N PRO A 18 52.79 -5.77 -15.52
CA PRO A 18 53.27 -4.86 -14.50
C PRO A 18 52.34 -3.64 -14.42
N GLY A 19 51.66 -3.46 -13.27
CA GLY A 19 50.98 -2.20 -12.95
C GLY A 19 49.58 -2.32 -12.35
N ARG A 20 49.44 -2.94 -11.16
CA ARG A 20 48.34 -2.64 -10.22
C ARG A 20 48.98 -2.49 -8.84
N GLN A 21 49.00 -1.29 -8.29
CA GLN A 21 49.24 -1.11 -6.87
C GLN A 21 48.01 -1.71 -6.16
N ASP A 22 48.18 -2.83 -5.45
CA ASP A 22 47.11 -3.48 -4.70
C ASP A 22 46.76 -2.61 -3.49
N VAL A 23 45.72 -1.79 -3.62
CA VAL A 23 45.11 -1.07 -2.50
C VAL A 23 44.43 -2.09 -1.58
N ARG A 24 44.79 -2.09 -0.29
CA ARG A 24 44.16 -2.95 0.71
C ARG A 24 43.11 -2.16 1.49
N ILE A 25 41.83 -2.48 1.26
CA ILE A 25 40.69 -1.86 1.95
C ILE A 25 40.10 -2.89 2.92
N SER A 26 40.14 -2.61 4.22
CA SER A 26 39.43 -3.38 5.23
C SER A 26 38.00 -2.87 5.36
N VAL A 27 37.01 -3.76 5.28
CA VAL A 27 35.61 -3.43 5.56
C VAL A 27 35.33 -3.70 7.03
N CYS A 28 34.84 -2.71 7.75
CA CYS A 28 34.63 -2.75 9.18
C CYS A 28 33.16 -2.50 9.52
N MET A 29 32.56 -3.41 10.28
CA MET A 29 31.14 -3.38 10.66
C MET A 29 30.98 -3.70 12.15
N ILE A 30 29.90 -3.22 12.74
CA ILE A 30 29.40 -3.67 14.04
C ILE A 30 28.03 -4.31 13.82
N ALA A 31 27.70 -5.35 14.58
CA ALA A 31 26.46 -6.09 14.41
C ALA A 31 25.82 -6.46 15.75
N ARG A 32 24.48 -6.49 15.76
CA ARG A 32 23.66 -7.04 16.85
C ARG A 32 22.30 -7.47 16.31
N ASP A 33 22.05 -8.77 16.25
CA ASP A 33 20.77 -9.31 15.80
C ASP A 33 20.36 -8.86 14.38
N GLU A 34 21.32 -8.86 13.45
CA GLU A 34 21.19 -8.38 12.07
C GLU A 34 21.20 -9.54 11.03
N GLU A 35 20.84 -10.77 11.42
CA GLU A 35 20.88 -11.97 10.56
C GLU A 35 20.22 -11.75 9.20
N ILE A 36 19.07 -11.07 9.20
CA ILE A 36 18.23 -10.82 8.03
C ILE A 36 18.94 -9.90 7.01
N PHE A 37 19.69 -8.90 7.47
CA PHE A 37 20.26 -7.84 6.63
C PHE A 37 21.68 -8.16 6.17
N LEU A 38 22.44 -8.84 7.04
CA LEU A 38 23.88 -9.01 6.90
C LEU A 38 24.29 -9.79 5.63
N THR A 39 23.49 -10.79 5.22
CA THR A 39 23.79 -11.62 4.05
C THR A 39 23.94 -10.79 2.78
N ARG A 40 22.97 -9.89 2.51
CA ARG A 40 22.98 -9.03 1.31
C ARG A 40 24.18 -8.07 1.29
N CYS A 41 24.54 -7.51 2.44
CA CYS A 41 25.74 -6.66 2.58
C CYS A 41 27.01 -7.45 2.22
N LEU A 42 27.21 -8.61 2.84
CA LEU A 42 28.43 -9.41 2.68
C LEU A 42 28.57 -9.97 1.25
N ASP A 43 27.47 -10.38 0.61
CA ASP A 43 27.46 -10.85 -0.77
C ASP A 43 27.92 -9.78 -1.78
N ASN A 44 27.63 -8.51 -1.50
CA ASN A 44 28.03 -7.38 -2.35
C ASN A 44 29.48 -6.92 -2.09
N ILE A 45 30.02 -7.26 -0.93
CA ILE A 45 31.45 -7.06 -0.64
C ILE A 45 32.27 -8.17 -1.31
N GLY A 46 31.94 -9.45 -1.05
CA GLY A 46 32.62 -10.62 -1.62
C GLY A 46 34.14 -10.57 -1.53
N GLU A 47 34.83 -10.99 -2.60
CA GLU A 47 36.30 -10.93 -2.71
C GLU A 47 36.85 -9.51 -2.98
N SER A 48 36.00 -8.47 -2.99
CA SER A 48 36.44 -7.11 -3.32
C SER A 48 37.20 -6.43 -2.18
N ALA A 49 36.92 -6.80 -0.93
CA ALA A 49 37.61 -6.31 0.25
C ALA A 49 38.91 -7.09 0.51
N PHE A 50 39.92 -6.43 1.08
CA PHE A 50 41.14 -7.11 1.55
C PHE A 50 40.84 -8.01 2.75
N GLU A 51 39.94 -7.56 3.63
CA GLU A 51 39.38 -8.32 4.72
C GLU A 51 38.05 -7.70 5.16
N ILE A 52 37.23 -8.49 5.84
CA ILE A 52 35.97 -8.05 6.46
C ILE A 52 36.07 -8.34 7.96
N LEU A 53 35.78 -7.33 8.78
CA LEU A 53 35.83 -7.36 10.24
C LEU A 53 34.45 -7.01 10.80
N VAL A 54 33.88 -7.91 11.60
CA VAL A 54 32.57 -7.72 12.23
C VAL A 54 32.73 -7.80 13.75
N GLY A 55 32.48 -6.66 14.41
CA GLY A 55 32.38 -6.58 15.87
C GLY A 55 30.98 -6.90 16.34
N ASP A 56 30.77 -8.07 16.92
CA ASP A 56 29.47 -8.48 17.47
C ASP A 56 29.28 -7.90 18.87
N THR A 57 28.22 -7.11 19.07
CA THR A 57 27.96 -6.43 20.36
C THR A 57 26.99 -7.20 21.28
N GLY A 58 26.78 -8.50 21.00
CA GLY A 58 25.94 -9.38 21.79
C GLY A 58 24.71 -9.90 21.07
N SER A 59 24.86 -10.36 19.82
CA SER A 59 23.78 -11.02 19.08
C SER A 59 23.36 -12.32 19.74
N VAL A 60 22.06 -12.59 19.72
CA VAL A 60 21.40 -13.82 20.16
C VAL A 60 20.81 -14.63 19.00
N ASP A 61 20.78 -14.07 17.79
CA ASP A 61 20.40 -14.74 16.54
C ASP A 61 21.63 -15.34 15.78
N ASN A 62 21.46 -15.76 14.51
CA ASN A 62 22.56 -16.34 13.74
C ASN A 62 23.51 -15.31 13.08
N THR A 63 23.44 -14.01 13.42
CA THR A 63 24.30 -12.95 12.85
C THR A 63 25.77 -13.36 12.79
N ARG A 64 26.27 -13.96 13.88
CA ARG A 64 27.66 -14.40 14.01
C ARG A 64 28.02 -15.48 12.99
N GLU A 65 27.12 -16.41 12.73
CA GLU A 65 27.36 -17.53 11.84
C GLU A 65 27.27 -17.12 10.38
N VAL A 66 26.31 -16.25 10.04
CA VAL A 66 26.18 -15.63 8.71
C VAL A 66 27.46 -14.88 8.35
N ALA A 67 27.98 -14.07 9.28
CA ALA A 67 29.22 -13.32 9.08
C ALA A 67 30.43 -14.25 8.83
N ARG A 68 30.59 -15.31 9.63
CA ARG A 68 31.70 -16.27 9.47
C ARG A 68 31.62 -17.04 8.15
N THR A 69 30.42 -17.48 7.78
CA THR A 69 30.19 -18.26 6.55
C THR A 69 30.53 -17.43 5.31
N SER A 70 30.31 -16.12 5.38
CA SER A 70 30.65 -15.17 4.31
C SER A 70 32.14 -14.74 4.32
N GLY A 71 32.97 -15.35 5.15
CA GLY A 71 34.42 -15.10 5.21
C GLY A 71 34.83 -13.91 6.08
N ALA A 72 33.93 -13.34 6.89
CA ALA A 72 34.27 -12.25 7.81
C ALA A 72 34.96 -12.75 9.09
N GLN A 73 35.91 -11.95 9.59
CA GLN A 73 36.52 -12.14 10.91
C GLN A 73 35.57 -11.55 11.97
N VAL A 74 34.94 -12.43 12.77
CA VAL A 74 33.97 -12.04 13.81
C VAL A 74 34.61 -12.05 15.19
N PHE A 75 34.38 -11.01 15.99
CA PHE A 75 34.86 -10.93 17.38
C PHE A 75 33.83 -10.24 18.28
N ASP A 76 33.81 -10.64 19.55
CA ASP A 76 32.92 -10.08 20.56
C ASP A 76 33.42 -8.72 21.06
N ILE A 77 32.51 -7.75 21.14
CA ILE A 77 32.74 -6.43 21.74
C ILE A 77 31.72 -6.24 22.87
N PRO A 78 32.15 -6.02 24.12
CA PRO A 78 31.24 -5.68 25.19
C PRO A 78 30.47 -4.39 24.87
N TRP A 79 29.14 -4.47 24.83
CA TRP A 79 28.31 -3.30 24.59
C TRP A 79 28.41 -2.30 25.75
N ALA A 80 28.86 -1.08 25.45
CA ALA A 80 29.11 -0.02 26.43
C ALA A 80 28.21 1.22 26.24
N ASN A 81 27.06 1.06 25.58
CA ASN A 81 26.16 2.15 25.18
C ASN A 81 26.89 3.25 24.36
N ASP A 82 27.81 2.85 23.48
CA ASP A 82 28.68 3.77 22.75
C ASP A 82 29.14 3.15 21.43
N PHE A 83 28.50 3.55 20.34
CA PHE A 83 28.78 3.09 18.99
C PHE A 83 30.19 3.47 18.54
N SER A 84 30.70 4.65 18.95
CA SER A 84 32.06 5.07 18.61
C SER A 84 33.12 4.14 19.21
N LYS A 85 32.95 3.70 20.47
CA LYS A 85 33.84 2.72 21.09
C LYS A 85 33.81 1.38 20.37
N ALA A 86 32.60 0.90 20.04
CA ALA A 86 32.46 -0.35 19.30
C ALA A 86 33.12 -0.26 17.92
N ARG A 87 32.90 0.81 17.15
CA ARG A 87 33.58 1.01 15.86
C ARG A 87 35.10 1.15 15.99
N ASN A 88 35.57 1.88 16.99
CA ASN A 88 37.00 2.06 17.27
C ASN A 88 37.69 0.72 17.58
N GLU A 89 37.05 -0.15 18.35
CA GLU A 89 37.52 -1.52 18.59
C GLU A 89 37.64 -2.33 17.29
N VAL A 90 36.68 -2.20 16.37
CA VAL A 90 36.73 -2.91 15.08
C VAL A 90 37.87 -2.40 14.21
N ILE A 91 37.99 -1.08 14.04
CA ILE A 91 39.02 -0.49 13.17
C ILE A 91 40.44 -0.66 13.72
N ASP A 92 40.63 -0.77 15.04
CA ASP A 92 41.92 -1.07 15.66
C ASP A 92 42.48 -2.44 15.24
N ARG A 93 41.61 -3.35 14.80
CA ARG A 93 41.96 -4.70 14.32
C ARG A 93 42.18 -4.73 12.80
N ALA A 94 41.89 -3.65 12.08
CA ALA A 94 42.06 -3.55 10.63
C ALA A 94 43.54 -3.49 10.20
N ARG A 95 43.88 -4.28 9.19
CA ARG A 95 45.24 -4.41 8.62
C ARG A 95 45.39 -3.77 7.25
N GLY A 96 44.28 -3.39 6.61
CA GLY A 96 44.26 -2.66 5.35
C GLY A 96 44.82 -1.25 5.49
N ASP A 97 45.29 -0.69 4.39
CA ASP A 97 45.79 0.69 4.33
C ASP A 97 44.63 1.71 4.41
N TRP A 98 43.44 1.28 4.02
CA TRP A 98 42.20 2.03 4.05
C TRP A 98 41.11 1.26 4.79
N ILE A 99 40.20 2.00 5.40
CA ILE A 99 39.02 1.48 6.10
C ILE A 99 37.78 1.96 5.36
N LEU A 100 36.90 1.01 5.03
CA LEU A 100 35.53 1.29 4.61
C LEU A 100 34.59 0.81 5.71
N VAL A 101 33.74 1.70 6.21
CA VAL A 101 32.78 1.37 7.27
C VAL A 101 31.38 1.25 6.67
N LEU A 102 30.70 0.15 6.97
CA LEU A 102 29.32 -0.13 6.54
C LEU A 102 28.48 -0.61 7.71
N ASP A 103 27.18 -0.37 7.61
CA ASP A 103 26.17 -0.94 8.51
C ASP A 103 25.60 -2.24 7.89
N CYS A 104 25.01 -3.13 8.71
CA CYS A 104 24.56 -4.45 8.23
C CYS A 104 23.44 -4.37 7.18
N ASP A 105 22.69 -3.27 7.16
CA ASP A 105 21.63 -2.94 6.22
C ASP A 105 22.08 -2.02 5.07
N GLU A 106 23.39 -1.89 4.86
CA GLU A 106 24.00 -1.11 3.79
C GLU A 106 24.74 -1.95 2.76
N VAL A 107 24.77 -1.48 1.52
CA VAL A 107 25.41 -2.16 0.38
C VAL A 107 26.22 -1.16 -0.46
N ILE A 108 27.41 -1.58 -0.89
CA ILE A 108 28.12 -0.97 -2.02
C ILE A 108 27.87 -1.83 -3.25
N SER A 109 27.40 -1.24 -4.35
CA SER A 109 27.15 -1.99 -5.57
C SER A 109 28.45 -2.61 -6.11
N ARG A 110 28.36 -3.87 -6.56
CA ARG A 110 29.53 -4.63 -7.05
C ARG A 110 30.32 -3.88 -8.15
N LYS A 111 29.63 -3.09 -8.98
CA LYS A 111 30.25 -2.32 -10.08
C LYS A 111 31.12 -1.14 -9.62
N ASP A 112 30.94 -0.65 -8.38
CA ASP A 112 31.59 0.57 -7.92
C ASP A 112 32.91 0.33 -7.16
N TRP A 113 33.24 -0.92 -6.83
CA TRP A 113 34.50 -1.26 -6.15
C TRP A 113 35.75 -0.79 -6.90
N ASP A 114 35.73 -0.81 -8.24
CA ASP A 114 36.85 -0.30 -9.04
C ASP A 114 36.96 1.23 -9.00
N VAL A 115 35.85 1.94 -8.80
CA VAL A 115 35.83 3.39 -8.62
C VAL A 115 36.40 3.74 -7.24
N ILE A 116 36.02 3.00 -6.19
CA ILE A 116 36.57 3.16 -4.83
C ILE A 116 38.10 3.01 -4.86
N ARG A 117 38.63 1.94 -5.47
CA ARG A 117 40.09 1.70 -5.58
C ARG A 117 40.82 2.81 -6.33
N LYS A 118 40.25 3.30 -7.44
CA LYS A 118 40.83 4.43 -8.20
C LYS A 118 40.80 5.73 -7.38
N THR A 119 39.75 5.93 -6.60
CA THR A 119 39.56 7.13 -5.77
C THR A 119 40.64 7.22 -4.71
N VAL A 120 40.88 6.15 -3.96
CA VAL A 120 41.93 6.15 -2.93
C VAL A 120 43.35 6.25 -3.51
N LEU A 121 43.61 5.66 -4.69
CA LEU A 121 44.88 5.82 -5.40
C LEU A 121 45.14 7.25 -5.89
N SER A 122 44.11 8.09 -6.00
CA SER A 122 44.28 9.48 -6.46
C SER A 122 45.05 10.34 -5.46
N GLY A 123 45.14 9.94 -4.19
CA GLY A 123 45.85 10.65 -3.13
C GLY A 123 45.30 12.04 -2.82
N ARG A 124 44.05 12.33 -3.22
CA ARG A 124 43.44 13.66 -3.10
C ARG A 124 43.03 14.03 -1.67
N ALA A 125 42.77 13.04 -0.83
CA ALA A 125 42.18 13.21 0.49
C ALA A 125 42.60 12.06 1.41
N VAL A 126 42.49 12.29 2.73
CA VAL A 126 42.73 11.29 3.78
C VAL A 126 41.42 10.63 4.20
N GLY A 127 40.28 11.28 3.91
CA GLY A 127 38.94 10.74 4.06
C GLY A 127 38.05 11.06 2.86
N TYR A 128 37.09 10.18 2.59
CA TYR A 128 36.11 10.31 1.52
C TYR A 128 34.69 10.24 2.06
N ARG A 129 33.94 11.30 1.78
CA ARG A 129 32.52 11.41 2.11
C ARG A 129 31.71 10.69 1.04
N MET A 130 30.80 9.81 1.43
CA MET A 130 29.96 9.05 0.49
C MET A 130 28.49 9.38 0.74
N THR A 131 27.70 9.43 -0.33
CA THR A 131 26.25 9.64 -0.23
C THR A 131 25.55 8.30 -0.03
N THR A 132 24.92 8.14 1.12
CA THR A 132 23.97 7.05 1.37
C THR A 132 22.62 7.40 0.74
N ARG A 133 22.16 6.55 -0.18
CA ARG A 133 20.80 6.53 -0.73
C ARG A 133 19.92 5.75 0.25
N ASN A 134 19.16 6.47 1.08
CA ASN A 134 18.20 5.86 2.02
C ASN A 134 16.90 5.58 1.28
N TYR A 135 16.63 4.31 0.97
CA TYR A 135 15.40 3.95 0.27
C TYR A 135 14.17 4.17 1.16
N THR A 136 13.08 4.62 0.55
CA THR A 136 11.79 4.81 1.22
C THR A 136 10.65 4.71 0.21
N SER A 137 9.51 4.16 0.62
CA SER A 137 8.27 4.19 -0.16
C SER A 137 7.56 5.55 -0.07
N SER A 138 7.89 6.37 0.94
CA SER A 138 7.25 7.65 1.19
C SER A 138 7.99 8.81 0.50
N SER A 139 7.23 9.62 -0.26
CA SER A 139 7.77 10.78 -0.98
C SER A 139 7.80 12.07 -0.15
N ASP A 140 7.36 12.02 1.11
CA ASP A 140 7.28 13.18 2.01
C ASP A 140 8.61 13.54 2.68
N ARG A 141 9.66 12.73 2.51
CA ARG A 141 10.98 12.94 3.12
C ARG A 141 11.77 14.03 2.39
N ALA A 142 12.37 14.95 3.15
CA ALA A 142 13.20 16.03 2.61
C ALA A 142 14.37 15.49 1.78
N GLY A 143 14.55 16.01 0.56
CA GLY A 143 15.58 15.55 -0.37
C GLY A 143 15.26 14.22 -1.07
N TRP A 144 14.03 13.71 -0.99
CA TRP A 144 13.60 12.53 -1.73
C TRP A 144 13.83 12.68 -3.25
N ARG A 145 14.31 11.60 -3.86
CA ARG A 145 14.62 11.48 -5.27
C ARG A 145 14.01 10.18 -5.78
N PRO A 146 13.37 10.19 -6.96
CA PRO A 146 12.88 8.94 -7.55
C PRO A 146 14.06 8.03 -7.91
N CYS A 147 13.86 6.72 -7.71
CA CYS A 147 14.78 5.72 -8.23
C CYS A 147 14.80 5.80 -9.77
N LYS A 148 16.00 5.82 -10.36
CA LYS A 148 16.17 5.97 -11.80
C LYS A 148 16.46 4.64 -12.50
N GLY A 149 16.58 3.56 -11.74
CA GLY A 149 17.01 2.25 -12.24
C GLY A 149 18.48 2.26 -12.65
N GLU A 150 19.28 3.18 -12.10
CA GLU A 150 20.71 3.26 -12.37
C GLU A 150 21.48 2.10 -11.73
N TYR A 151 20.90 1.51 -10.68
CA TYR A 151 21.47 0.46 -9.83
C TYR A 151 20.45 -0.66 -9.64
N ASP A 152 20.90 -1.92 -9.63
CA ASP A 152 20.02 -3.07 -9.36
C ASP A 152 19.42 -2.97 -7.95
N GLU A 153 20.18 -2.36 -7.05
CA GLU A 153 19.85 -2.05 -5.67
C GLU A 153 18.63 -1.11 -5.51
N GLU A 154 18.24 -0.38 -6.56
CA GLU A 154 17.08 0.52 -6.59
C GLU A 154 15.77 -0.17 -6.99
N ALA A 155 15.86 -1.36 -7.59
CA ALA A 155 14.78 -1.90 -8.42
C ALA A 155 13.53 -2.37 -7.64
N LEU A 156 13.48 -2.20 -6.32
CA LEU A 156 12.32 -2.51 -5.47
C LEU A 156 11.73 -1.27 -4.77
N TYR A 157 12.30 -0.08 -4.99
CA TYR A 157 11.95 1.11 -4.21
C TYR A 157 11.52 2.25 -5.13
N SER A 158 10.51 3.02 -4.72
CA SER A 158 9.98 4.14 -5.50
C SER A 158 10.92 5.36 -5.48
N GLY A 159 11.64 5.57 -4.37
CA GLY A 159 12.67 6.59 -4.28
C GLY A 159 13.54 6.48 -3.04
N TRP A 160 14.41 7.47 -2.88
CA TRP A 160 15.40 7.53 -1.82
C TRP A 160 15.73 8.97 -1.47
N PHE A 161 16.18 9.23 -0.24
CA PHE A 161 16.71 10.53 0.15
C PHE A 161 18.19 10.44 0.56
N PRO A 162 19.02 11.44 0.25
CA PRO A 162 20.45 11.41 0.52
C PRO A 162 20.76 11.68 1.99
N THR A 163 21.70 10.94 2.55
CA THR A 163 22.53 11.38 3.68
C THR A 163 23.99 11.22 3.29
N THR A 164 24.92 11.96 3.88
CA THR A 164 26.36 11.79 3.56
C THR A 164 27.21 11.79 4.83
N LYS A 165 28.19 10.90 4.87
CA LYS A 165 29.18 10.83 5.95
C LYS A 165 30.47 10.22 5.42
N VAL A 166 31.56 10.44 6.13
CA VAL A 166 32.84 9.81 5.77
C VAL A 166 32.76 8.32 6.08
N ARG A 167 32.71 7.52 5.01
CA ARG A 167 32.67 6.05 5.08
C ARG A 167 34.02 5.42 4.77
N LEU A 168 34.88 6.11 4.04
CA LEU A 168 36.16 5.59 3.54
C LEU A 168 37.32 6.50 3.96
N PHE A 169 38.31 5.99 4.68
CA PHE A 169 39.42 6.81 5.19
C PHE A 169 40.70 6.01 5.39
N GLU A 170 41.85 6.71 5.48
CA GLU A 170 43.14 6.05 5.73
C GLU A 170 43.14 5.38 7.12
N ASN A 171 43.68 4.16 7.19
CA ASN A 171 43.87 3.47 8.46
C ASN A 171 45.02 4.11 9.26
N ARG A 172 44.70 5.11 10.09
CA ARG A 172 45.66 5.81 10.97
C ARG A 172 45.23 5.72 12.43
N PRO A 173 46.18 5.55 13.38
CA PRO A 173 45.85 5.53 14.80
C PRO A 173 45.19 6.80 15.36
N ARG A 174 45.33 7.94 14.67
CA ARG A 174 44.73 9.22 15.09
C ARG A 174 43.33 9.48 14.52
N ILE A 175 42.91 8.69 13.55
CA ILE A 175 41.59 8.81 12.91
C ILE A 175 40.65 7.87 13.66
N ARG A 176 39.72 8.42 14.44
CA ARG A 176 38.84 7.69 15.36
C ARG A 176 37.42 8.20 15.25
N PHE A 177 36.48 7.31 15.46
CA PHE A 177 35.08 7.67 15.62
C PHE A 177 34.90 8.42 16.94
N GLU A 178 34.14 9.51 16.88
CA GLU A 178 33.76 10.36 18.01
C GLU A 178 32.24 10.53 18.02
N GLY A 179 31.63 10.52 19.22
CA GLY A 179 30.17 10.62 19.41
C GLY A 179 29.50 9.27 19.64
N ALA A 180 28.86 9.10 20.80
CA ALA A 180 28.38 7.79 21.25
C ALA A 180 27.23 7.18 20.42
N LEU A 181 26.49 7.98 19.66
CA LEU A 181 25.26 7.61 18.91
C LEU A 181 25.29 8.00 17.43
N HIS A 182 25.92 9.15 17.11
CA HIS A 182 26.15 9.59 15.73
C HIS A 182 27.65 9.66 15.56
N GLU A 183 28.26 8.48 15.61
CA GLU A 183 29.68 8.31 15.55
C GLU A 183 30.19 8.77 14.19
N LEU A 184 30.92 9.88 14.21
CA LEU A 184 31.52 10.51 13.03
C LEU A 184 33.03 10.44 13.16
N VAL A 185 33.71 10.36 12.02
CA VAL A 185 35.19 10.27 11.97
C VAL A 185 35.82 11.58 11.50
N GLU A 186 35.01 12.46 10.93
CA GLU A 186 35.35 13.73 10.31
C GLU A 186 36.21 14.61 11.23
N SER A 187 35.77 14.82 12.49
CA SER A 187 36.46 15.68 13.44
C SER A 187 37.88 15.20 13.73
N SER A 188 38.11 13.87 13.82
CA SER A 188 39.45 13.31 14.01
C SER A 188 40.34 13.45 12.77
N ILE A 189 39.76 13.41 11.57
CA ILE A 189 40.46 13.60 10.29
C ILE A 189 40.89 15.07 10.14
N GLU A 190 39.98 16.00 10.46
CA GLU A 190 40.23 17.44 10.45
C GLU A 190 41.29 17.83 11.48
N ALA A 191 41.19 17.29 12.71
CA ALA A 191 42.20 17.49 13.76
C ALA A 191 43.58 16.92 13.36
N PHE A 192 43.61 15.88 12.54
CA PHE A 192 44.84 15.34 11.95
C PHE A 192 45.41 16.21 10.80
N GLY A 193 44.63 17.18 10.30
CA GLY A 193 44.99 18.01 9.14
C GLY A 193 44.81 17.30 7.80
N GLY A 194 44.01 16.23 7.76
CA GLY A 194 43.69 15.50 6.53
C GLY A 194 42.54 16.15 5.77
N GLY A 195 42.64 16.23 4.45
CA GLY A 195 41.51 16.67 3.61
C GLY A 195 40.41 15.62 3.53
N ILE A 196 39.15 16.06 3.51
CA ILE A 196 37.98 15.25 3.21
C ILE A 196 37.42 15.68 1.85
N VAL A 197 37.20 14.73 0.94
CA VAL A 197 36.65 14.99 -0.40
C VAL A 197 35.48 14.05 -0.68
N ASP A 198 34.52 14.47 -1.49
CA ASP A 198 33.39 13.61 -1.83
C ASP A 198 33.80 12.49 -2.79
N CYS A 199 33.28 11.28 -2.53
CA CYS A 199 33.37 10.12 -3.40
C CYS A 199 32.00 9.89 -4.01
N LEU A 200 31.93 9.91 -5.35
CA LEU A 200 30.68 9.82 -6.11
C LEU A 200 30.07 8.41 -6.13
N VAL A 201 30.61 7.48 -5.35
CA VAL A 201 30.04 6.13 -5.18
C VAL A 201 28.98 6.19 -4.08
N PRO A 202 27.72 5.81 -4.38
CA PRO A 202 26.67 5.77 -3.37
C PRO A 202 26.82 4.57 -2.44
N VAL A 203 26.28 4.71 -1.23
CA VAL A 203 25.97 3.59 -0.32
C VAL A 203 24.46 3.36 -0.40
N HIS A 204 24.03 2.12 -0.60
CA HIS A 204 22.62 1.75 -0.70
C HIS A 204 22.13 1.32 0.69
N HIS A 205 21.15 2.01 1.27
CA HIS A 205 20.68 1.75 2.63
C HIS A 205 19.18 1.40 2.66
N TYR A 206 18.86 0.28 3.28
CA TYR A 206 17.51 -0.33 3.24
C TYR A 206 16.75 -0.25 4.57
N GLY A 207 17.39 0.20 5.65
CA GLY A 207 16.82 0.19 6.99
C GLY A 207 15.49 0.92 7.13
N TYR A 208 15.27 2.01 6.38
CA TYR A 208 14.03 2.79 6.42
C TYR A 208 12.79 2.10 5.84
N VAL A 209 12.95 1.12 4.94
CA VAL A 209 11.82 0.37 4.36
C VAL A 209 11.64 -0.97 5.06
N GLU A 210 12.74 -1.62 5.41
CA GLU A 210 12.70 -3.00 5.90
C GLU A 210 12.50 -3.09 7.42
N LYS A 211 12.94 -2.09 8.20
CA LYS A 211 12.73 -2.06 9.67
C LYS A 211 11.38 -1.44 10.07
N ASP A 212 10.72 -0.70 9.17
CA ASP A 212 9.37 -0.14 9.35
C ASP A 212 8.28 -1.23 9.40
N ARG A 213 8.54 -2.42 8.82
CA ARG A 213 7.65 -3.60 8.85
C ARG A 213 7.48 -4.24 10.25
N THR A 214 8.18 -3.77 11.29
CA THR A 214 8.17 -4.41 12.63
C THR A 214 7.55 -3.56 13.75
N GLY A 215 7.16 -2.30 13.48
CA GLY A 215 6.44 -1.44 14.44
C GLY A 215 7.15 -1.14 15.77
N LYS A 216 8.45 -1.44 15.91
CA LYS A 216 9.17 -1.40 17.20
C LYS A 216 10.23 -0.29 17.35
N MET A 217 10.37 0.63 16.38
CA MET A 217 11.54 1.52 16.33
C MET A 217 11.32 3.00 16.64
N ALA A 218 10.11 3.56 16.48
CA ALA A 218 9.88 4.97 16.81
C ALA A 218 10.32 5.30 18.26
N THR A 219 10.04 4.38 19.20
CA THR A 219 10.44 4.48 20.61
C THR A 219 11.96 4.44 20.81
N LEU A 220 12.70 3.59 20.09
CA LEU A 220 14.15 3.46 20.23
C LEU A 220 14.91 4.68 19.66
N TYR A 221 14.44 5.24 18.55
CA TYR A 221 15.01 6.48 17.99
C TYR A 221 14.68 7.70 18.85
N LEU A 222 13.47 7.75 19.42
CA LEU A 222 13.08 8.79 20.37
C LEU A 222 13.93 8.71 21.64
N ASP A 223 14.05 7.53 22.26
CA ASP A 223 14.87 7.32 23.47
C ASP A 223 16.34 7.73 23.25
N ALA A 224 16.90 7.38 22.09
CA ALA A 224 18.26 7.76 21.72
C ALA A 224 18.42 9.28 21.50
N ALA A 225 17.48 9.91 20.81
CA ALA A 225 17.49 11.36 20.58
C ALA A 225 17.31 12.14 21.90
N GLU A 226 16.48 11.66 22.81
CA GLU A 226 16.28 12.25 24.13
C GLU A 226 17.52 12.16 25.01
N GLN A 227 18.19 11.01 25.04
CA GLN A 227 19.47 10.85 25.73
C GLN A 227 20.55 11.78 25.17
N LYS A 228 20.59 11.96 23.85
CA LYS A 228 21.56 12.85 23.18
C LYS A 228 21.31 14.33 23.52
N ALA A 229 20.06 14.78 23.45
CA ALA A 229 19.69 16.14 23.83
C ALA A 229 19.90 16.40 25.34
N ALA A 230 19.73 15.38 26.18
CA ALA A 230 20.02 15.47 27.62
C ALA A 230 21.53 15.51 27.91
N ALA A 231 22.35 14.81 27.13
CA ALA A 231 23.81 14.79 27.30
C ALA A 231 24.49 16.10 26.87
N ASP A 232 23.93 16.79 25.88
CA ASP A 232 24.43 18.09 25.40
C ASP A 232 23.27 19.01 25.00
N ALA A 233 22.66 19.65 26.01
CA ALA A 233 21.54 20.58 25.84
C ALA A 233 21.87 21.83 25.02
N GLY A 234 23.16 22.09 24.75
CA GLY A 234 23.64 23.20 23.93
C GLY A 234 23.74 22.88 22.44
N ASN A 235 23.62 21.62 22.04
CA ASN A 235 23.88 21.19 20.66
C ASN A 235 22.65 21.32 19.75
N PRO A 236 22.67 22.25 18.77
CA PRO A 236 21.50 22.50 17.92
C PRO A 236 21.18 21.32 16.99
N LYS A 237 22.17 20.50 16.64
CA LYS A 237 21.97 19.29 15.85
C LYS A 237 21.21 18.22 16.63
N ALA A 238 21.53 18.05 17.92
CA ALA A 238 20.80 17.12 18.79
C ALA A 238 19.33 17.53 18.93
N LYS A 239 19.05 18.84 19.00
CA LYS A 239 17.68 19.37 19.04
C LYS A 239 16.93 19.21 17.72
N TYR A 240 17.61 19.41 16.59
CA TYR A 240 17.05 19.17 15.26
C TYR A 240 16.62 17.70 15.07
N GLU A 241 17.50 16.76 15.45
CA GLU A 241 17.21 15.32 15.38
C GLU A 241 16.13 14.91 16.36
N LEU A 242 16.13 15.47 17.58
CA LEU A 242 15.07 15.27 18.57
C LEU A 242 13.72 15.76 18.06
N ALA A 243 13.68 16.90 17.37
CA ALA A 243 12.46 17.40 16.77
C ALA A 243 11.91 16.46 15.71
N ILE A 244 12.77 15.91 14.84
CA ILE A 244 12.36 14.93 13.83
C ILE A 244 11.88 13.64 14.48
N ALA A 245 12.62 13.12 15.47
CA ALA A 245 12.25 11.88 16.16
C ALA A 245 10.91 12.03 16.90
N ARG A 246 10.68 13.16 17.56
CA ARG A 246 9.41 13.47 18.24
C ARG A 246 8.27 13.66 17.25
N ARG A 247 8.52 14.36 16.13
CA ARG A 247 7.55 14.50 15.03
C ARG A 247 7.13 13.15 14.49
N ASP A 248 8.10 12.30 14.16
CA ASP A 248 7.86 10.96 13.61
C ASP A 248 7.19 10.02 14.64
N SER A 249 7.35 10.29 15.94
CA SER A 249 6.67 9.56 17.02
C SER A 249 5.30 10.14 17.42
N GLY A 250 4.85 11.23 16.77
CA GLY A 250 3.56 11.88 17.08
C GLY A 250 3.60 12.89 18.24
N ASN A 251 4.75 13.09 18.90
CA ASN A 251 4.92 14.06 20.00
C ASN A 251 5.16 15.47 19.44
N LEU A 252 4.15 16.03 18.77
CA LEU A 252 4.28 17.23 17.93
C LEU A 252 4.61 18.50 18.73
N GLU A 253 4.10 18.64 19.95
CA GLU A 253 4.39 19.79 20.82
C GLU A 253 5.84 19.82 21.27
N GLU A 254 6.36 18.68 21.72
CA GLU A 254 7.75 18.53 22.11
C GLU A 254 8.70 18.60 20.90
N ALA A 255 8.22 18.21 19.71
CA ALA A 255 8.91 18.42 18.44
C ALA A 255 9.00 19.91 18.09
N ARG A 256 7.89 20.65 18.22
CA ARG A 256 7.80 22.10 18.01
C ARG A 256 8.74 22.86 18.94
N SER A 257 8.78 22.47 20.21
CA SER A 257 9.71 23.04 21.19
C SER A 257 11.17 22.80 20.79
N ALA A 258 11.51 21.54 20.47
CA ALA A 258 12.87 21.17 20.08
C ALA A 258 13.34 21.87 18.79
N ILE A 259 12.48 22.00 17.77
CA ILE A 259 12.86 22.67 16.52
C ILE A 259 13.01 24.19 16.71
N ARG A 260 12.19 24.83 17.54
CA ARG A 260 12.33 26.27 17.84
C ARG A 260 13.62 26.59 18.59
N GLU A 261 13.98 25.76 19.57
CA GLU A 261 15.26 25.90 20.24
C GLU A 261 16.44 25.70 19.29
N CYS A 262 16.34 24.72 18.39
CA CYS A 262 17.31 24.53 17.31
C CYS A 262 17.43 25.78 16.43
N ILE A 263 16.32 26.30 15.90
CA ILE A 263 16.29 27.50 15.06
C ILE A 263 16.93 28.70 15.78
N GLY A 264 16.62 28.88 17.06
CA GLY A 264 17.21 29.95 17.88
C GLY A 264 18.73 29.86 17.96
N GLN A 265 19.27 28.65 18.11
CA GLN A 265 20.72 28.41 18.18
C GLN A 265 21.40 28.49 16.80
N VAL A 266 20.74 28.00 15.75
CA VAL A 266 21.27 27.99 14.37
C VAL A 266 21.32 29.39 13.78
N ARG A 267 20.38 30.28 14.13
CA ARG A 267 20.37 31.67 13.66
C ARG A 267 21.63 32.46 14.04
N ASP A 268 22.28 32.07 15.14
CA ASP A 268 23.45 32.75 15.67
C ASP A 268 24.79 32.09 15.22
N LEU A 269 24.74 31.02 14.41
CA LEU A 269 25.93 30.35 13.85
C LEU A 269 26.42 31.03 12.55
N PRO A 270 27.74 31.04 12.27
CA PRO A 270 28.28 31.48 11.00
C PRO A 270 27.74 30.66 9.81
N GLU A 271 27.49 31.30 8.67
CA GLU A 271 27.14 30.61 7.41
C GLU A 271 28.22 29.55 7.07
N ASN A 272 27.79 28.31 6.78
CA ASN A 272 28.60 27.10 6.48
C ASN A 272 29.19 26.30 7.65
N THR A 273 28.64 26.41 8.88
CA THR A 273 29.19 25.66 10.03
C THR A 273 28.87 24.14 10.02
N ASP A 274 27.68 23.71 9.57
CA ASP A 274 27.33 22.29 9.33
C ASP A 274 26.38 22.16 8.11
N PRO A 275 26.74 21.42 7.05
CA PRO A 275 25.88 21.23 5.86
C PRO A 275 24.52 20.57 6.15
N TYR A 276 24.36 19.91 7.30
CA TYR A 276 23.12 19.24 7.72
C TYR A 276 22.19 20.10 8.55
N LEU A 277 22.69 21.22 9.05
CA LEU A 277 21.96 22.08 9.98
C LEU A 277 21.79 23.45 9.35
N ARG A 278 20.96 23.49 8.29
CA ARG A 278 20.65 24.72 7.57
C ARG A 278 19.37 25.33 8.10
N LEU A 279 19.39 26.66 8.21
CA LEU A 279 18.27 27.41 8.76
C LEU A 279 16.98 27.29 7.90
N ASP A 280 17.12 27.19 6.57
CA ASP A 280 15.99 26.94 5.67
C ASP A 280 15.35 25.57 5.89
N TYR A 281 16.14 24.52 6.11
CA TYR A 281 15.61 23.20 6.46
C TYR A 281 15.00 23.16 7.87
N ALA A 282 15.56 23.87 8.83
CA ALA A 282 14.96 23.97 10.17
C ALA A 282 13.56 24.62 10.11
N TYR A 283 13.40 25.67 9.31
CA TYR A 283 12.08 26.26 9.04
C TYR A 283 11.13 25.35 8.26
N LEU A 284 11.65 24.50 7.36
CA LEU A 284 10.83 23.49 6.68
C LEU A 284 10.29 22.44 7.66
N ILE A 285 11.13 21.94 8.57
CA ILE A 285 10.73 20.98 9.60
C ILE A 285 9.75 21.63 10.58
N GLU A 286 9.97 22.89 10.99
CA GLU A 286 8.99 23.64 11.78
C GLU A 286 7.66 23.78 11.03
N GLY A 287 7.70 24.10 9.73
CA GLY A 287 6.49 24.21 8.91
C GLY A 287 5.71 22.90 8.75
N ASP A 288 6.41 21.77 8.60
CA ASP A 288 5.80 20.44 8.56
C ASP A 288 5.21 20.04 9.93
N ILE A 289 5.92 20.27 11.03
CA ILE A 289 5.41 20.04 12.39
C ILE A 289 4.13 20.84 12.62
N LEU A 290 4.15 22.15 12.33
CA LEU A 290 2.97 23.02 12.48
C LEU A 290 1.82 22.57 11.57
N GLY A 291 2.11 22.18 10.33
CA GLY A 291 1.11 21.65 9.40
C GLY A 291 0.46 20.34 9.85
N ARG A 292 1.21 19.48 10.57
CA ARG A 292 0.70 18.26 11.20
C ARG A 292 -0.10 18.54 12.48
N MET A 293 0.25 19.60 13.21
CA MET A 293 -0.51 20.09 14.37
C MET A 293 -1.85 20.72 13.96
N GLY A 294 -1.99 21.14 12.69
CA GLY A 294 -3.18 21.83 12.19
C GLY A 294 -3.03 23.35 12.13
N ASP A 295 -1.86 23.89 12.51
CA ASP A 295 -1.52 25.30 12.38
C ASP A 295 -1.09 25.64 10.94
N SER A 296 -2.09 25.78 10.05
CA SER A 296 -1.89 26.20 8.66
C SER A 296 -1.19 27.56 8.57
N ASN A 297 -1.46 28.49 9.49
CA ASN A 297 -0.90 29.83 9.47
C ASN A 297 0.60 29.81 9.78
N GLY A 298 1.00 29.14 10.86
CA GLY A 298 2.38 28.94 11.25
C GLY A 298 3.15 28.11 10.22
N ALA A 299 2.54 27.07 9.63
CA ALA A 299 3.15 26.30 8.56
C ALA A 299 3.52 27.19 7.35
N ARG A 300 2.60 28.05 6.91
CA ARG A 300 2.84 29.02 5.81
C ARG A 300 3.91 30.03 6.19
N GLU A 301 3.89 30.56 7.41
CA GLU A 301 4.90 31.50 7.89
C GLU A 301 6.30 30.87 7.90
N SER A 302 6.42 29.65 8.40
CA SER A 302 7.68 28.90 8.43
C SER A 302 8.19 28.59 7.02
N CYS A 303 7.30 28.22 6.08
CA CYS A 303 7.69 28.06 4.68
C CYS A 303 8.16 29.38 4.05
N ARG A 304 7.51 30.52 4.37
CA ARG A 304 7.98 31.85 3.92
C ARG A 304 9.33 32.22 4.53
N LYS A 305 9.58 31.88 5.80
CA LYS A 305 10.90 32.07 6.45
C LYS A 305 11.97 31.22 5.77
N ALA A 306 11.66 29.95 5.44
CA ALA A 306 12.56 29.10 4.66
C ALA A 306 12.88 29.72 3.29
N LEU A 307 11.88 30.26 2.59
CA LEU A 307 12.06 30.93 1.30
C LEU A 307 12.80 32.28 1.39
N ALA A 308 12.71 32.98 2.52
CA ALA A 308 13.48 34.19 2.76
C ALA A 308 14.99 33.87 2.92
N VAL A 309 15.31 32.73 3.53
CA VAL A 309 16.69 32.23 3.66
C VAL A 309 17.18 31.63 2.34
N ASN A 310 16.36 30.83 1.67
CA ASN A 310 16.68 30.18 0.40
C ASN A 310 15.51 30.31 -0.60
N PRO A 311 15.51 31.35 -1.45
CA PRO A 311 14.46 31.56 -2.45
C PRO A 311 14.35 30.47 -3.52
N GLN A 312 15.34 29.59 -3.63
CA GLN A 312 15.39 28.48 -4.58
C GLN A 312 14.98 27.14 -3.95
N CYS A 313 14.41 27.15 -2.74
CA CYS A 313 13.91 25.96 -2.08
C CYS A 313 12.54 25.54 -2.64
N HIS A 314 12.57 24.67 -3.65
CA HIS A 314 11.36 24.12 -4.26
C HIS A 314 10.51 23.32 -3.26
N GLU A 315 11.11 22.71 -2.24
CA GLU A 315 10.40 22.03 -1.15
C GLU A 315 9.55 23.00 -0.32
N ALA A 316 10.09 24.18 -0.01
CA ALA A 316 9.35 25.22 0.72
C ALA A 316 8.23 25.83 -0.13
N LEU A 317 8.44 25.97 -1.45
CA LEU A 317 7.37 26.38 -2.38
C LEU A 317 6.29 25.31 -2.50
N ASN A 318 6.64 24.02 -2.58
CA ASN A 318 5.67 22.94 -2.63
C ASN A 318 4.85 22.84 -1.33
N ASN A 319 5.51 22.92 -0.18
CA ASN A 319 4.85 22.87 1.13
C ASN A 319 3.96 24.09 1.36
N LEU A 320 4.43 25.28 0.97
CA LEU A 320 3.61 26.50 0.97
C LEU A 320 2.39 26.36 0.05
N GLY A 321 2.58 25.83 -1.17
CA GLY A 321 1.48 25.56 -2.09
C GLY A 321 0.48 24.54 -1.56
N THR A 322 0.95 23.53 -0.83
CA THR A 322 0.09 22.50 -0.21
C THR A 322 -0.71 23.08 0.95
N ALA A 323 -0.10 23.90 1.79
CA ALA A 323 -0.81 24.62 2.85
C ALA A 323 -1.87 25.58 2.27
N LEU A 324 -1.52 26.36 1.24
CA LEU A 324 -2.46 27.28 0.57
C LEU A 324 -3.61 26.54 -0.12
N LEU A 325 -3.34 25.37 -0.70
CA LEU A 325 -4.37 24.52 -1.31
C LEU A 325 -5.37 24.01 -0.25
N ARG A 326 -4.89 23.59 0.92
CA ARG A 326 -5.76 23.16 2.04
C ARG A 326 -6.65 24.31 2.54
N ASP A 327 -6.09 25.52 2.58
CA ASP A 327 -6.82 26.73 2.99
C ASP A 327 -7.76 27.30 1.90
N GLY A 328 -7.84 26.66 0.72
CA GLY A 328 -8.69 27.10 -0.39
C GLY A 328 -8.15 28.27 -1.22
N ASP A 329 -6.93 28.75 -0.95
CA ASP A 329 -6.27 29.80 -1.75
C ASP A 329 -5.60 29.21 -2.99
N LEU A 330 -6.45 28.78 -3.92
CA LEU A 330 -6.07 28.01 -5.11
C LEU A 330 -5.13 28.79 -6.04
N GLU A 331 -5.28 30.12 -6.16
CA GLU A 331 -4.42 30.92 -7.04
C GLU A 331 -2.99 31.03 -6.50
N GLN A 332 -2.82 31.32 -5.21
CA GLN A 332 -1.48 31.38 -4.63
C GLN A 332 -0.83 29.99 -4.57
N ALA A 333 -1.63 28.94 -4.33
CA ALA A 333 -1.15 27.56 -4.39
C ALA A 333 -0.59 27.22 -5.79
N ARG A 334 -1.33 27.55 -6.85
CA ARG A 334 -0.90 27.37 -8.25
C ARG A 334 0.43 28.08 -8.51
N ASP A 335 0.54 29.34 -8.10
CA ASP A 335 1.75 30.14 -8.30
C ASP A 335 2.96 29.53 -7.58
N CYS A 336 2.76 29.00 -6.37
CA CYS A 336 3.81 28.31 -5.63
C CYS A 336 4.27 27.03 -6.36
N TYR A 337 3.34 26.21 -6.84
CA TYR A 337 3.68 25.00 -7.60
C TYR A 337 4.37 25.31 -8.95
N GLN A 338 3.93 26.35 -9.66
CA GLN A 338 4.58 26.79 -10.89
C GLN A 338 6.01 27.27 -10.65
N LYS A 339 6.23 28.06 -9.59
CA LYS A 339 7.58 28.48 -9.18
C LYS A 339 8.45 27.29 -8.78
N ALA A 340 7.88 26.34 -8.03
CA ALA A 340 8.57 25.13 -7.62
C ALA A 340 8.99 24.27 -8.83
N LEU A 341 8.11 24.09 -9.83
CA LEU A 341 8.43 23.41 -11.09
C LEU A 341 9.42 24.17 -11.96
N GLY A 342 9.44 25.51 -11.89
CA GLY A 342 10.47 26.32 -12.55
C GLY A 342 11.88 26.04 -12.01
N ILE A 343 11.98 25.57 -10.76
CA ILE A 343 13.24 25.23 -10.09
C ILE A 343 13.55 23.73 -10.25
N ALA A 344 12.56 22.86 -10.05
CA ALA A 344 12.68 21.41 -10.08
C ALA A 344 11.63 20.79 -11.03
N PRO A 345 11.82 20.91 -12.36
CA PRO A 345 10.84 20.50 -13.38
C PRO A 345 10.60 18.98 -13.44
N GLU A 346 11.50 18.18 -12.89
CA GLU A 346 11.42 16.72 -12.81
C GLU A 346 10.49 16.21 -11.69
N MET A 347 10.04 17.08 -10.78
CA MET A 347 9.30 16.68 -9.59
C MET A 347 7.82 16.40 -9.88
N GLU A 348 7.49 15.12 -10.06
CA GLU A 348 6.15 14.65 -10.45
C GLU A 348 5.07 14.97 -9.39
N VAL A 349 5.43 14.97 -8.10
CA VAL A 349 4.52 15.37 -7.01
C VAL A 349 4.05 16.81 -7.19
N ILE A 350 4.95 17.72 -7.58
CA ILE A 350 4.62 19.13 -7.79
C ILE A 350 3.75 19.29 -9.05
N LYS A 351 4.00 18.51 -10.10
CA LYS A 351 3.12 18.47 -11.30
C LYS A 351 1.72 17.98 -10.95
N LYS A 352 1.61 16.86 -10.23
CA LYS A 352 0.33 16.33 -9.76
C LYS A 352 -0.42 17.33 -8.89
N ASN A 353 0.28 18.03 -7.99
CA ASN A 353 -0.31 19.09 -7.16
C ASN A 353 -0.77 20.29 -8.01
N LEU A 354 0.03 20.73 -8.98
CA LEU A 354 -0.36 21.78 -9.91
C LEU A 354 -1.59 21.37 -10.75
N GLU A 355 -1.66 20.13 -11.22
CA GLU A 355 -2.82 19.59 -11.93
C GLU A 355 -4.08 19.55 -11.05
N LYS A 356 -3.95 19.12 -9.79
CA LYS A 356 -5.05 19.16 -8.80
C LYS A 356 -5.59 20.59 -8.66
N VAL A 357 -4.71 21.58 -8.50
CA VAL A 357 -5.11 22.99 -8.37
C VAL A 357 -5.71 23.53 -9.66
N ASN A 358 -5.15 23.20 -10.82
CA ASN A 358 -5.68 23.63 -12.12
C ASN A 358 -7.07 23.03 -12.41
N ARG A 359 -7.32 21.79 -11.97
CA ARG A 359 -8.65 21.17 -12.01
C ARG A 359 -9.62 21.91 -11.08
N ALA A 360 -9.20 22.21 -9.85
CA ALA A 360 -10.02 22.96 -8.89
C ALA A 360 -10.34 24.39 -9.36
N LEU A 361 -9.43 25.04 -10.09
CA LEU A 361 -9.62 26.36 -10.69
C LEU A 361 -10.41 26.35 -12.01
N GLY A 362 -10.81 25.18 -12.53
CA GLY A 362 -11.49 25.07 -13.82
C GLY A 362 -10.64 25.46 -15.04
N THR A 363 -9.32 25.58 -14.87
CA THR A 363 -8.39 25.96 -15.94
C THR A 363 -7.65 24.74 -16.48
N THR A 364 -8.29 23.97 -17.37
CA THR A 364 -7.57 23.02 -18.22
C THR A 364 -7.11 23.70 -19.50
N SER A 365 -5.80 23.95 -19.58
CA SER A 365 -5.10 24.21 -20.84
C SER A 365 -5.05 22.92 -21.66
N LEU A 366 -5.88 22.85 -22.71
CA LEU A 366 -5.65 21.99 -23.88
C LEU A 366 -4.34 22.42 -24.56
N SER A 367 -3.31 21.58 -24.54
CA SER A 367 -2.11 21.77 -25.35
C SER A 367 -2.14 20.89 -26.59
N GLY A 368 -2.08 21.51 -27.78
CA GLY A 368 -1.31 20.99 -28.93
C GLY A 368 -2.06 20.47 -30.17
N GLU A 369 -2.31 21.39 -31.11
CA GLU A 369 -2.28 21.24 -32.59
C GLU A 369 -3.17 20.17 -33.27
N THR A 370 -4.17 20.56 -34.08
CA THR A 370 -3.98 20.89 -35.50
C THR A 370 -5.11 21.81 -35.99
N GLY A 371 -4.75 22.78 -36.84
CA GLY A 371 -5.62 23.91 -37.19
C GLY A 371 -6.67 23.66 -38.28
N LEU A 372 -7.60 24.60 -38.36
CA LEU A 372 -8.11 25.19 -39.59
C LEU A 372 -8.76 26.55 -39.25
N ALA A 373 -8.26 27.58 -39.94
CA ALA A 373 -8.73 28.96 -39.93
C ALA A 373 -10.18 29.04 -40.47
N ARG A 374 -11.01 30.06 -40.17
CA ARG A 374 -10.94 31.44 -40.69
C ARG A 374 -12.20 32.23 -40.26
N ASP A 375 -12.02 33.55 -40.10
CA ASP A 375 -12.97 34.65 -40.41
C ASP A 375 -14.31 34.72 -39.66
N ARG A 376 -14.95 35.86 -39.34
CA ARG A 376 -14.69 37.31 -39.33
C ARG A 376 -15.98 37.92 -38.72
N GLU A 377 -15.79 38.95 -37.90
CA GLU A 377 -16.65 40.11 -37.60
C GLU A 377 -17.97 40.41 -38.39
N LEU A 378 -18.88 41.13 -37.66
CA LEU A 378 -19.98 42.03 -38.09
C LEU A 378 -21.26 41.35 -38.65
N VAL A 379 -22.51 41.73 -38.31
CA VAL A 379 -23.20 43.05 -38.43
C VAL A 379 -24.52 43.04 -37.60
N ALA A 380 -24.90 44.21 -37.09
CA ALA A 380 -26.16 44.53 -36.41
C ALA A 380 -27.38 44.77 -37.36
N ASN A 381 -28.56 44.92 -36.74
CA ASN A 381 -29.67 45.81 -37.16
C ASN A 381 -30.88 45.31 -38.02
N THR A 382 -32.00 45.09 -37.29
CA THR A 382 -33.38 45.69 -37.46
C THR A 382 -34.42 45.13 -38.49
N PRO A 383 -35.76 45.42 -38.35
CA PRO A 383 -36.86 44.45 -38.11
C PRO A 383 -38.03 44.64 -39.14
N PRO A 384 -39.34 44.65 -38.78
CA PRO A 384 -40.26 43.70 -38.12
C PRO A 384 -41.37 43.19 -39.09
N ASP A 385 -42.29 42.32 -38.62
CA ASP A 385 -43.73 42.17 -39.00
C ASP A 385 -44.14 40.68 -38.86
N GLU A 386 -45.32 40.25 -38.40
CA GLU A 386 -46.44 40.79 -37.64
C GLU A 386 -47.39 39.59 -37.41
N LYS A 387 -48.17 39.60 -36.31
CA LYS A 387 -49.33 38.71 -35.96
C LYS A 387 -48.99 37.34 -35.36
N GLY A 388 -49.54 36.95 -34.22
CA GLY A 388 -50.53 37.56 -33.33
C GLY A 388 -50.91 36.52 -32.27
N ASP A 389 -51.26 37.03 -31.08
CA ASP A 389 -52.16 36.48 -30.05
C ASP A 389 -51.94 35.01 -29.58
N ASP A 390 -51.77 34.69 -28.31
CA ASP A 390 -52.54 35.16 -27.17
C ASP A 390 -51.84 34.88 -25.83
N ALA A 391 -52.20 35.73 -24.85
CA ALA A 391 -52.15 35.50 -23.41
C ALA A 391 -50.78 35.46 -22.69
N ASN A 392 -50.23 36.68 -22.52
CA ASN A 392 -50.03 37.38 -21.24
C ASN A 392 -49.69 36.53 -19.99
N THR A 393 -48.73 36.87 -19.14
CA THR A 393 -47.68 37.92 -19.04
C THR A 393 -47.07 37.61 -17.66
N SER A 394 -45.82 37.19 -17.57
CA SER A 394 -44.63 38.04 -17.55
C SER A 394 -44.60 39.01 -16.36
N SER A 395 -43.74 38.68 -15.39
CA SER A 395 -42.49 39.40 -15.13
C SER A 395 -42.51 40.93 -15.05
N ILE A 396 -41.75 41.42 -14.06
CA ILE A 396 -40.70 42.45 -14.13
C ILE A 396 -40.85 43.37 -12.93
N LEU A 397 -39.77 43.49 -12.15
CA LEU A 397 -39.06 44.75 -11.98
C LEU A 397 -37.75 44.49 -11.22
N THR A 398 -36.66 44.44 -11.99
CA THR A 398 -35.41 45.06 -11.57
C THR A 398 -35.66 46.57 -11.47
N GLN A 399 -35.49 47.14 -10.28
CA GLN A 399 -35.11 48.54 -10.13
C GLN A 399 -34.35 48.75 -8.83
N GLU A 400 -33.21 49.40 -8.97
CA GLU A 400 -32.42 49.99 -7.89
C GLU A 400 -33.31 50.82 -6.95
N ASN A 401 -33.19 50.57 -5.65
CA ASN A 401 -33.50 51.54 -4.62
C ASN A 401 -32.55 51.37 -3.45
N ARG A 402 -31.47 52.16 -3.45
CA ARG A 402 -30.88 52.65 -2.21
C ARG A 402 -31.93 53.51 -1.51
N ARG A 403 -32.67 52.93 -0.58
CA ARG A 403 -33.35 53.63 0.52
C ARG A 403 -33.49 52.64 1.67
N GLY A 404 -32.90 53.01 2.81
CA GLY A 404 -33.04 52.27 4.06
C GLY A 404 -34.51 52.02 4.38
N GLY A 405 -34.77 50.77 4.76
CA GLY A 405 -36.03 50.30 5.29
C GLY A 405 -35.70 49.11 6.17
N ASP A 406 -35.65 49.37 7.48
CA ASP A 406 -35.54 48.37 8.54
C ASP A 406 -36.40 47.13 8.23
N ILE A 407 -35.76 46.00 7.94
CA ILE A 407 -36.36 44.70 8.22
C ILE A 407 -36.15 44.49 9.72
N LYS A 408 -37.09 44.99 10.53
CA LYS A 408 -37.20 44.55 11.93
C LYS A 408 -37.71 43.12 11.92
N SER A 409 -36.78 42.16 11.95
CA SER A 409 -37.06 40.84 12.54
C SER A 409 -37.38 41.05 14.03
N PRO A 410 -38.26 40.24 14.65
CA PRO A 410 -38.44 40.30 16.09
C PRO A 410 -37.13 39.88 16.77
N ASP A 411 -36.64 40.69 17.71
CA ASP A 411 -35.48 40.49 18.59
C ASP A 411 -35.51 39.10 19.27
N LYS A 412 -35.09 38.04 18.58
CA LYS A 412 -34.82 36.72 19.18
C LYS A 412 -33.33 36.57 19.34
N ARG A 413 -32.88 36.58 20.59
CA ARG A 413 -31.45 36.48 20.92
C ARG A 413 -30.96 35.05 20.78
N LEU A 414 -29.84 34.86 20.09
CA LEU A 414 -29.17 33.57 19.92
C LEU A 414 -27.92 33.51 20.81
N SER A 415 -27.84 32.50 21.67
CA SER A 415 -26.65 32.19 22.46
C SER A 415 -25.86 31.06 21.80
N LEU A 416 -24.56 31.24 21.65
CA LEU A 416 -23.61 30.16 21.36
C LEU A 416 -23.12 29.55 22.67
N CYS A 417 -23.24 28.24 22.82
CA CYS A 417 -22.76 27.48 23.97
C CYS A 417 -21.66 26.51 23.57
N MET A 418 -20.51 26.57 24.25
CA MET A 418 -19.35 25.72 23.97
C MET A 418 -18.76 25.17 25.27
N ILE A 419 -18.17 23.97 25.18
CA ILE A 419 -17.22 23.47 26.17
C ILE A 419 -15.85 23.41 25.51
N VAL A 420 -14.80 23.76 26.25
CA VAL A 420 -13.44 23.80 25.71
C VAL A 420 -12.43 23.19 26.69
N ARG A 421 -11.35 22.65 26.14
CA ARG A 421 -10.16 22.24 26.89
C ARG A 421 -8.95 22.22 25.98
N ASN A 422 -7.99 23.11 26.20
CA ASN A 422 -6.76 23.18 25.42
C ASN A 422 -7.01 23.29 23.90
N GLU A 423 -7.87 24.23 23.50
CA GLU A 423 -8.26 24.48 22.11
C GLU A 423 -7.76 25.86 21.62
N GLU A 424 -6.65 26.38 22.17
CA GLU A 424 -6.09 27.69 21.80
C GLU A 424 -5.92 27.83 20.28
N GLU A 425 -5.44 26.77 19.60
CA GLU A 425 -5.17 26.78 18.17
C GLU A 425 -6.42 26.75 17.27
N ARG A 426 -7.58 26.33 17.80
CA ARG A 426 -8.80 26.10 16.99
C ARG A 426 -9.93 27.06 17.31
N LEU A 427 -10.05 27.48 18.58
CA LEU A 427 -11.19 28.23 19.09
C LEU A 427 -11.37 29.58 18.39
N GLU A 428 -10.29 30.29 18.10
CA GLU A 428 -10.34 31.59 17.41
C GLU A 428 -11.10 31.49 16.10
N GLY A 429 -10.71 30.57 15.21
CA GLY A 429 -11.38 30.41 13.91
C GLY A 429 -12.84 29.93 14.01
N CYS A 430 -13.24 29.26 15.10
CA CYS A 430 -14.65 28.92 15.35
C CYS A 430 -15.44 30.16 15.75
N LEU A 431 -14.89 31.00 16.64
CA LEU A 431 -15.57 32.21 17.10
C LEU A 431 -15.64 33.29 16.02
N GLU A 432 -14.60 33.44 15.18
CA GLU A 432 -14.60 34.36 14.04
C GLU A 432 -15.74 34.09 13.06
N CYS A 433 -16.04 32.82 12.76
CA CYS A 433 -17.05 32.49 11.76
C CYS A 433 -18.48 32.79 12.20
N VAL A 434 -18.73 33.00 13.50
CA VAL A 434 -20.07 33.23 14.07
C VAL A 434 -20.25 34.63 14.67
N GLU A 435 -19.24 35.49 14.61
CA GLU A 435 -19.25 36.82 15.25
C GLU A 435 -20.47 37.68 14.87
N ASP A 436 -20.82 37.69 13.58
CA ASP A 436 -21.98 38.43 13.05
C ASP A 436 -23.32 37.69 13.21
N LEU A 437 -23.31 36.43 13.66
CA LEU A 437 -24.48 35.57 13.78
C LEU A 437 -25.06 35.53 15.20
N VAL A 438 -24.24 35.58 16.24
CA VAL A 438 -24.67 35.27 17.62
C VAL A 438 -24.77 36.54 18.49
N ASP A 439 -25.70 36.56 19.44
CA ASP A 439 -25.94 37.72 20.31
C ASP A 439 -25.34 37.55 21.72
N GLU A 440 -24.81 36.36 22.01
CA GLU A 440 -24.14 35.98 23.25
C GLU A 440 -23.23 34.77 22.98
N ILE A 441 -22.01 34.80 23.52
CA ILE A 441 -21.10 33.65 23.51
C ILE A 441 -20.90 33.18 24.95
N VAL A 442 -21.10 31.88 25.19
CA VAL A 442 -20.91 31.21 26.47
C VAL A 442 -19.91 30.08 26.28
N VAL A 443 -18.79 30.15 27.00
CA VAL A 443 -17.73 29.15 26.96
C VAL A 443 -17.52 28.59 28.36
N VAL A 444 -17.64 27.27 28.51
CA VAL A 444 -17.30 26.57 29.75
C VAL A 444 -15.95 25.90 29.59
N ASP A 445 -14.96 26.36 30.35
CA ASP A 445 -13.65 25.74 30.43
C ASP A 445 -13.68 24.52 31.35
N THR A 446 -13.13 23.40 30.86
CA THR A 446 -13.08 22.13 31.62
C THR A 446 -11.68 21.83 32.18
N GLY A 447 -10.84 22.86 32.34
CA GLY A 447 -9.49 22.77 32.85
C GLY A 447 -8.42 22.93 31.78
N SER A 448 -8.50 24.01 30.99
CA SER A 448 -7.44 24.38 30.05
C SER A 448 -6.18 24.83 30.78
N THR A 449 -5.03 24.55 30.18
CA THR A 449 -3.68 24.88 30.66
C THR A 449 -2.92 25.78 29.67
N ASP A 450 -3.51 26.05 28.50
CA ASP A 450 -3.00 26.91 27.44
C ASP A 450 -3.76 28.25 27.39
N GLY A 451 -3.63 29.01 26.29
CA GLY A 451 -4.29 30.30 26.08
C GLY A 451 -5.79 30.25 25.78
N THR A 452 -6.44 29.08 25.79
CA THR A 452 -7.86 28.90 25.38
C THR A 452 -8.81 29.91 26.02
N VAL A 453 -8.70 30.13 27.33
CA VAL A 453 -9.59 31.06 28.05
C VAL A 453 -9.38 32.50 27.59
N ALA A 454 -8.12 32.90 27.37
CA ALA A 454 -7.79 34.25 26.91
C ALA A 454 -8.33 34.50 25.49
N VAL A 455 -8.29 33.49 24.61
CA VAL A 455 -8.92 33.55 23.29
C VAL A 455 -10.43 33.79 23.44
N ALA A 456 -11.13 32.97 24.23
CA ALA A 456 -12.57 33.15 24.46
C ALA A 456 -12.93 34.55 25.00
N GLU A 457 -12.17 35.06 25.98
CA GLU A 457 -12.37 36.39 26.56
C GLU A 457 -12.20 37.52 25.52
N SER A 458 -11.29 37.34 24.54
CA SER A 458 -11.05 38.34 23.49
C SER A 458 -12.26 38.54 22.56
N PHE A 459 -13.11 37.53 22.40
CA PHE A 459 -14.38 37.58 21.66
C PHE A 459 -15.57 38.00 22.55
N GLY A 460 -15.32 38.43 23.79
CA GLY A 460 -16.37 38.85 24.72
C GLY A 460 -17.19 37.70 25.29
N ALA A 461 -16.67 36.46 25.26
CA ALA A 461 -17.38 35.30 25.80
C ALA A 461 -17.59 35.39 27.31
N LYS A 462 -18.75 34.93 27.77
CA LYS A 462 -19.02 34.66 29.18
C LYS A 462 -18.37 33.33 29.58
N ILE A 463 -17.37 33.39 30.45
CA ILE A 463 -16.60 32.22 30.88
C ILE A 463 -17.24 31.54 32.10
N GLY A 464 -17.50 30.24 31.99
CA GLY A 464 -17.78 29.33 33.10
C GLY A 464 -16.62 28.36 33.31
N TYR A 465 -16.55 27.76 34.50
CA TYR A 465 -15.54 26.75 34.84
C TYR A 465 -16.23 25.50 35.36
N PHE A 466 -15.82 24.34 34.86
CA PHE A 466 -16.36 23.03 35.27
C PHE A 466 -15.22 22.04 35.49
N GLU A 467 -15.21 21.36 36.64
CA GLU A 467 -14.20 20.33 36.91
C GLU A 467 -14.53 19.06 36.10
N TRP A 468 -13.62 18.64 35.22
CA TRP A 468 -13.82 17.47 34.37
C TRP A 468 -14.12 16.20 35.19
N CYS A 469 -15.26 15.56 34.92
CA CYS A 469 -15.76 14.41 35.66
C CYS A 469 -16.07 13.18 34.79
N ASP A 470 -15.42 13.05 33.63
CA ASP A 470 -15.67 12.00 32.64
C ASP A 470 -17.11 12.00 32.08
N ASP A 471 -17.75 13.18 32.01
CA ASP A 471 -19.11 13.34 31.50
C ASP A 471 -19.21 14.64 30.66
N PHE A 472 -19.28 14.48 29.33
CA PHE A 472 -19.44 15.59 28.40
C PHE A 472 -20.80 16.28 28.55
N SER A 473 -21.88 15.53 28.84
CA SER A 473 -23.20 16.10 29.07
C SER A 473 -23.22 17.01 30.28
N ALA A 474 -22.55 16.62 31.37
CA ALA A 474 -22.46 17.45 32.57
C ALA A 474 -21.81 18.81 32.27
N ALA A 475 -20.68 18.81 31.54
CA ALA A 475 -20.01 20.05 31.13
C ALA A 475 -20.88 20.90 30.18
N ARG A 476 -21.52 20.28 29.18
CA ARG A 476 -22.44 20.97 28.25
C ARG A 476 -23.59 21.62 28.99
N ASN A 477 -24.20 20.91 29.94
CA ASN A 477 -25.34 21.40 30.71
C ASN A 477 -24.96 22.60 31.60
N GLU A 478 -23.70 22.71 32.06
CA GLU A 478 -23.25 23.95 32.71
C GLU A 478 -23.24 25.14 31.75
N SER A 479 -22.87 24.95 30.48
CA SER A 479 -22.94 26.04 29.49
C SER A 479 -24.37 26.50 29.25
N LEU A 480 -25.34 25.57 29.20
CA LEU A 480 -26.75 25.91 29.03
C LEU A 480 -27.31 26.77 30.17
N LYS A 481 -26.87 26.53 31.42
CA LYS A 481 -27.30 27.33 32.59
C LYS A 481 -26.85 28.78 32.53
N LEU A 482 -25.77 29.06 31.80
CA LEU A 482 -25.19 30.40 31.68
C LEU A 482 -25.81 31.21 30.53
N ALA A 483 -26.46 30.55 29.57
CA ALA A 483 -27.07 31.18 28.40
C ALA A 483 -28.34 31.98 28.74
N THR A 484 -28.46 33.18 28.16
CA THR A 484 -29.57 34.11 28.37
C THR A 484 -30.40 34.38 27.12
N GLY A 485 -29.99 33.86 25.96
CA GLY A 485 -30.69 33.99 24.69
C GLY A 485 -32.02 33.21 24.65
N ASP A 486 -32.86 33.56 23.69
CA ASP A 486 -34.11 32.85 23.41
C ASP A 486 -33.88 31.46 22.82
N TRP A 487 -32.79 31.31 22.08
CA TRP A 487 -32.35 30.12 21.37
C TRP A 487 -30.89 29.82 21.71
N ILE A 488 -30.52 28.56 21.67
CA ILE A 488 -29.16 28.09 21.89
C ILE A 488 -28.69 27.34 20.65
N MET A 489 -27.51 27.72 20.17
CA MET A 489 -26.70 26.95 19.25
C MET A 489 -25.47 26.43 19.99
N TRP A 490 -25.00 25.23 19.67
CA TRP A 490 -23.75 24.72 20.24
C TRP A 490 -22.78 24.28 19.16
N LEU A 491 -21.51 24.62 19.35
CA LEU A 491 -20.40 24.28 18.47
C LEU A 491 -19.25 23.69 19.28
N ASP A 492 -18.45 22.88 18.61
CA ASP A 492 -17.12 22.45 19.05
C ASP A 492 -16.07 23.48 18.61
N ALA A 493 -14.91 23.52 19.27
CA ALA A 493 -13.85 24.48 18.91
C ALA A 493 -13.26 24.24 17.51
N ASP A 494 -13.40 23.03 16.98
CA ASP A 494 -13.00 22.60 15.64
C ASP A 494 -14.13 22.68 14.60
N ASP A 495 -15.31 23.19 14.97
CA ASP A 495 -16.38 23.48 14.02
C ASP A 495 -16.15 24.81 13.30
N ARG A 496 -16.61 24.88 12.05
CA ARG A 496 -16.69 26.08 11.23
C ARG A 496 -18.07 26.20 10.62
N LEU A 497 -18.68 27.37 10.76
CA LEU A 497 -19.99 27.67 10.20
C LEU A 497 -19.84 28.60 8.99
N PRO A 498 -20.19 28.17 7.77
CA PRO A 498 -20.12 29.02 6.59
C PRO A 498 -21.06 30.23 6.71
N VAL A 499 -20.62 31.40 6.26
CA VAL A 499 -21.37 32.67 6.37
C VAL A 499 -22.72 32.59 5.61
N GLU A 500 -22.81 31.77 4.57
CA GLU A 500 -24.03 31.55 3.80
C GLU A 500 -25.15 30.88 4.62
N CYS A 501 -24.80 30.24 5.74
CA CYS A 501 -25.76 29.64 6.67
C CYS A 501 -26.38 30.66 7.64
N HIS A 502 -25.81 31.87 7.77
CA HIS A 502 -26.23 32.84 8.80
C HIS A 502 -27.69 33.28 8.62
N ASP A 503 -28.06 33.66 7.39
CA ASP A 503 -29.43 34.07 7.08
C ASP A 503 -30.42 32.92 7.30
N LYS A 504 -30.02 31.68 6.99
CA LYS A 504 -30.85 30.49 7.24
C LYS A 504 -31.13 30.35 8.73
N ILE A 505 -30.09 30.41 9.56
CA ILE A 505 -30.21 30.27 11.02
C ILE A 505 -31.04 31.42 11.62
N ARG A 506 -30.82 32.66 11.19
CA ARG A 506 -31.62 33.81 11.63
C ARG A 506 -33.11 33.65 11.25
N ASN A 507 -33.40 33.07 10.09
CA ASN A 507 -34.78 32.74 9.69
C ASN A 507 -35.40 31.61 10.55
N LEU A 508 -34.63 30.59 10.92
CA LEU A 508 -35.10 29.49 11.78
C LEU A 508 -35.50 30.01 13.17
N ILE A 509 -34.65 30.83 13.80
CA ILE A 509 -34.91 31.34 15.17
C ILE A 509 -36.03 32.38 15.24
N ALA A 510 -36.44 32.95 14.10
CA ALA A 510 -37.61 33.81 14.00
C ALA A 510 -38.94 33.01 14.15
N GLY A 511 -38.88 31.68 14.07
CA GLY A 511 -40.02 30.77 14.24
C GLY A 511 -40.47 30.57 15.70
N THR A 512 -41.33 29.56 15.92
CA THR A 512 -41.84 29.21 17.25
C THR A 512 -40.82 28.39 18.04
N LYS A 513 -40.84 28.49 19.37
CA LYS A 513 -40.03 27.65 20.28
C LYS A 513 -40.56 26.20 20.42
N GLU A 514 -41.39 25.78 19.48
CA GLU A 514 -41.95 24.42 19.41
C GLU A 514 -41.09 23.51 18.53
N LYS A 515 -40.02 24.04 17.94
CA LYS A 515 -39.12 23.34 17.02
C LYS A 515 -37.67 23.38 17.50
N ALA A 516 -36.93 22.30 17.24
CA ALA A 516 -35.48 22.20 17.28
C ALA A 516 -34.97 21.72 15.92
N TYR A 517 -33.71 22.04 15.59
CA TYR A 517 -33.19 21.89 14.24
C TYR A 517 -31.93 21.03 14.19
N LEU A 518 -31.93 20.07 13.25
CA LEU A 518 -30.75 19.28 12.91
C LEU A 518 -29.98 19.99 11.80
N PHE A 519 -28.68 20.16 11.99
CA PHE A 519 -27.76 20.64 10.98
C PHE A 519 -27.04 19.46 10.34
N VAL A 520 -26.55 19.65 9.11
CA VAL A 520 -25.66 18.73 8.42
C VAL A 520 -24.26 18.97 8.95
N LEU A 521 -23.74 18.01 9.71
CA LEU A 521 -22.34 17.99 10.09
C LEU A 521 -21.55 17.39 8.93
N ASP A 522 -20.74 18.21 8.28
CA ASP A 522 -19.82 17.82 7.21
C ASP A 522 -18.40 17.73 7.78
N SER A 523 -18.00 16.52 8.17
CA SER A 523 -16.66 16.26 8.69
C SER A 523 -15.67 16.21 7.54
N GLN A 524 -14.73 17.17 7.51
CA GLN A 524 -13.66 17.26 6.50
C GLN A 524 -12.27 16.92 7.09
N GLY A 525 -12.25 16.18 8.21
CA GLY A 525 -11.03 15.68 8.88
C GLY A 525 -10.36 14.49 8.15
N CYS A 526 -9.81 13.52 8.88
CA CYS A 526 -9.24 12.29 8.28
C CYS A 526 -10.22 11.46 7.43
N GLU A 527 -11.53 11.56 7.70
CA GLU A 527 -12.59 10.88 6.95
C GLU A 527 -13.68 11.89 6.58
N THR A 528 -14.13 11.85 5.31
CA THR A 528 -15.25 12.66 4.81
C THR A 528 -16.56 12.00 5.21
N VAL A 529 -17.17 12.48 6.29
CA VAL A 529 -18.37 11.85 6.86
C VAL A 529 -19.47 12.90 7.06
N ALA A 530 -20.69 12.56 6.67
CA ALA A 530 -21.84 13.44 6.85
C ALA A 530 -22.90 12.80 7.76
N CYS A 531 -23.44 13.57 8.70
CA CYS A 531 -24.59 13.15 9.51
C CYS A 531 -25.46 14.32 9.97
N LEU A 532 -26.67 14.00 10.43
CA LEU A 532 -27.57 14.97 11.05
C LEU A 532 -27.32 15.06 12.56
N GLN A 533 -27.10 16.27 13.07
CA GLN A 533 -26.96 16.52 14.51
C GLN A 533 -27.78 17.72 14.96
N MET A 534 -28.45 17.60 16.11
CA MET A 534 -29.21 18.70 16.69
C MET A 534 -28.25 19.77 17.20
N ARG A 535 -28.20 20.91 16.51
CA ARG A 535 -27.25 21.99 16.79
C ARG A 535 -27.93 23.30 17.20
N LEU A 536 -29.24 23.45 16.95
CA LEU A 536 -30.02 24.63 17.29
C LEU A 536 -31.34 24.25 17.96
N PHE A 537 -31.65 24.82 19.12
CA PHE A 537 -32.85 24.48 19.90
C PHE A 537 -33.29 25.67 20.79
N PRO A 538 -34.56 25.70 21.22
CA PRO A 538 -35.08 26.80 22.02
C PRO A 538 -34.54 26.72 23.46
N ASN A 539 -34.19 27.87 24.03
CA ASN A 539 -33.79 27.95 25.44
C ASN A 539 -35.05 27.88 26.33
N VAL A 540 -35.40 26.68 26.75
CA VAL A 540 -36.53 26.41 27.65
C VAL A 540 -36.13 25.45 28.78
N PRO A 541 -36.67 25.61 30.00
CA PRO A 541 -36.36 24.71 31.10
C PRO A 541 -36.68 23.25 30.76
N GLY A 542 -35.72 22.36 31.02
CA GLY A 542 -35.85 20.91 30.80
C GLY A 542 -35.13 20.39 29.56
N VAL A 543 -34.62 21.26 28.67
CA VAL A 543 -33.68 20.84 27.63
C VAL A 543 -32.30 20.65 28.24
N GLU A 544 -31.78 19.43 28.13
CA GLU A 544 -30.48 19.02 28.69
C GLU A 544 -29.84 17.94 27.81
N PHE A 545 -28.51 17.94 27.77
CA PHE A 545 -27.72 16.86 27.19
C PHE A 545 -27.74 15.64 28.11
N GLU A 546 -27.86 14.46 27.51
CA GLU A 546 -27.77 13.17 28.18
C GLU A 546 -26.66 12.30 27.56
N LYS A 547 -26.13 11.36 28.35
CA LYS A 547 -25.04 10.41 28.06
C LYS A 547 -23.63 10.99 28.23
N PRO A 548 -22.68 10.23 28.80
CA PRO A 548 -21.36 10.76 29.17
C PRO A 548 -20.45 11.02 27.96
N VAL A 549 -20.68 10.31 26.85
CA VAL A 549 -19.99 10.45 25.55
C VAL A 549 -21.04 10.27 24.45
N HIS A 550 -20.86 10.95 23.32
CA HIS A 550 -21.86 11.04 22.25
C HIS A 550 -23.18 11.63 22.79
N GLU A 551 -23.05 12.74 23.51
CA GLU A 551 -24.14 13.40 24.21
C GLU A 551 -25.30 13.76 23.27
N GLN A 552 -26.53 13.61 23.76
CA GLN A 552 -27.74 13.79 22.95
C GLN A 552 -28.75 14.69 23.65
N LEU A 553 -29.37 15.58 22.88
CA LEU A 553 -30.50 16.41 23.31
C LEU A 553 -31.86 15.75 23.02
N PHE A 554 -31.89 14.77 22.13
CA PHE A 554 -33.15 14.19 21.64
C PHE A 554 -34.08 13.69 22.75
N PRO A 555 -33.60 12.96 23.79
CA PRO A 555 -34.49 12.46 24.84
C PRO A 555 -35.16 13.58 25.65
N SER A 556 -34.43 14.66 25.97
CA SER A 556 -34.97 15.79 26.74
C SER A 556 -35.92 16.66 25.91
N VAL A 557 -35.56 16.92 24.65
CA VAL A 557 -36.40 17.65 23.68
C VAL A 557 -37.70 16.89 23.40
N ALA A 558 -37.65 15.56 23.23
CA ALA A 558 -38.83 14.73 23.02
C ALA A 558 -39.79 14.73 24.22
N ARG A 559 -39.29 14.71 25.47
CA ARG A 559 -40.12 14.81 26.68
C ARG A 559 -40.91 16.12 26.74
N LEU A 560 -40.40 17.18 26.13
CA LEU A 560 -41.04 18.50 26.07
C LEU A 560 -42.01 18.65 24.89
N GLY A 561 -42.12 17.65 24.02
CA GLY A 561 -42.98 17.71 22.84
C GLY A 561 -42.51 18.71 21.78
N ILE A 562 -41.22 19.04 21.77
CA ILE A 562 -40.60 19.90 20.75
C ILE A 562 -40.36 19.06 19.50
N GLU A 563 -40.86 19.53 18.36
CA GLU A 563 -40.67 18.89 17.07
C GLU A 563 -39.23 19.08 16.58
N VAL A 564 -38.64 18.05 15.97
CA VAL A 564 -37.27 18.11 15.45
C VAL A 564 -37.31 18.10 13.93
N GLU A 565 -36.70 19.11 13.31
CA GLU A 565 -36.73 19.32 11.86
C GLU A 565 -35.30 19.34 11.27
N PRO A 566 -35.01 18.54 10.22
CA PRO A 566 -33.73 18.62 9.52
C PRO A 566 -33.64 19.86 8.65
N THR A 567 -32.42 20.39 8.50
CA THR A 567 -32.13 21.59 7.70
C THR A 567 -30.97 21.34 6.75
N ASP A 568 -30.77 22.23 5.79
CA ASP A 568 -29.61 22.27 4.89
C ASP A 568 -28.51 23.23 5.41
N VAL A 569 -28.51 23.53 6.71
CA VAL A 569 -27.46 24.29 7.39
C VAL A 569 -26.27 23.36 7.60
N ILE A 570 -25.12 23.75 7.07
CA ILE A 570 -23.88 22.96 7.12
C ILE A 570 -22.98 23.48 8.23
N VAL A 571 -22.46 22.57 9.06
CA VAL A 571 -21.35 22.80 9.99
C VAL A 571 -20.17 21.99 9.47
N VAL A 572 -19.07 22.65 9.11
CA VAL A 572 -17.85 22.00 8.67
C VAL A 572 -17.04 21.63 9.90
N HIS A 573 -16.94 20.34 10.21
CA HIS A 573 -16.15 19.84 11.32
C HIS A 573 -14.73 19.50 10.84
N THR A 574 -13.75 20.25 11.32
CA THR A 574 -12.34 20.12 10.88
C THR A 574 -11.53 19.13 11.73
N GLY A 575 -12.19 18.43 12.66
CA GLY A 575 -11.57 17.58 13.67
C GLY A 575 -10.77 16.38 13.17
N TYR A 576 -9.61 16.19 13.81
CA TYR A 576 -8.62 15.10 13.78
C TYR A 576 -7.84 14.86 12.49
N THR A 577 -6.50 14.95 12.63
CA THR A 577 -5.51 15.00 11.55
C THR A 577 -4.59 13.78 11.47
N THR A 578 -4.58 12.86 12.45
CA THR A 578 -3.81 11.59 12.39
C THR A 578 -4.54 10.40 13.02
N THR A 579 -4.18 9.18 12.58
CA THR A 579 -4.74 7.90 13.03
C THR A 579 -4.50 7.61 14.51
N GLU A 580 -3.38 8.08 15.07
CA GLU A 580 -2.98 7.83 16.46
C GLU A 580 -3.84 8.64 17.43
N VAL A 581 -4.10 9.92 17.11
CA VAL A 581 -4.94 10.79 17.95
C VAL A 581 -6.39 10.30 17.96
N VAL A 582 -6.88 9.80 16.82
CA VAL A 582 -8.20 9.15 16.74
C VAL A 582 -8.24 7.92 17.65
N ARG A 583 -7.19 7.09 17.65
CA ARG A 583 -7.10 5.89 18.49
C ARG A 583 -7.12 6.23 19.98
N ASP A 584 -6.26 7.14 20.44
CA ASP A 584 -6.18 7.53 21.85
C ASP A 584 -7.50 8.12 22.36
N LYS A 585 -8.16 8.89 21.51
CA LYS A 585 -9.51 9.42 21.78
C LYS A 585 -10.54 8.30 21.91
N MET A 586 -10.57 7.35 20.97
CA MET A 586 -11.47 6.19 21.03
C MET A 586 -11.22 5.36 22.29
N GLU A 587 -9.95 5.16 22.69
CA GLU A 587 -9.61 4.45 23.93
C GLU A 587 -10.06 5.18 25.19
N ARG A 588 -9.93 6.51 25.23
CA ARG A 588 -10.49 7.32 26.33
C ARG A 588 -12.00 7.21 26.38
N TYR A 589 -12.67 7.34 25.23
CA TYR A 589 -14.13 7.32 25.15
C TYR A 589 -14.71 5.96 25.52
N LEU A 590 -14.07 4.89 25.06
CA LEU A 590 -14.45 3.53 25.44
C LEU A 590 -14.41 3.34 26.96
N ARG A 591 -13.32 3.76 27.62
CA ARG A 591 -13.21 3.66 29.09
C ARG A 591 -14.33 4.37 29.84
N ILE A 592 -14.71 5.57 29.39
CA ILE A 592 -15.81 6.34 29.98
C ILE A 592 -17.14 5.59 29.78
N MET A 593 -17.40 5.13 28.56
CA MET A 593 -18.65 4.42 28.22
C MET A 593 -18.76 3.07 28.95
N GLU A 594 -17.67 2.31 29.08
CA GLU A 594 -17.67 1.05 29.82
C GLU A 594 -17.97 1.25 31.29
N ARG A 595 -17.31 2.22 31.94
CA ARG A 595 -17.59 2.59 33.32
C ARG A 595 -19.04 3.03 33.51
N TRP A 596 -19.59 3.81 32.57
CA TRP A 596 -21.01 4.19 32.60
C TRP A 596 -21.94 2.98 32.58
N LEU A 597 -21.63 1.95 31.78
CA LEU A 597 -22.43 0.73 31.68
C LEU A 597 -22.35 -0.17 32.93
N GLU A 598 -21.36 0.03 33.82
CA GLU A 598 -21.33 -0.65 35.13
C GLU A 598 -22.49 -0.15 36.02
N ASP A 599 -22.71 1.16 36.04
CA ASP A 599 -23.76 1.80 36.82
C ASP A 599 -25.12 1.80 36.07
N HIS A 600 -25.09 1.78 34.74
CA HIS A 600 -26.27 1.85 33.87
C HIS A 600 -26.33 0.67 32.87
N PRO A 601 -26.46 -0.58 33.35
CA PRO A 601 -26.37 -1.75 32.48
C PRO A 601 -27.47 -1.82 31.40
N GLY A 602 -28.60 -1.15 31.60
CA GLY A 602 -29.71 -1.08 30.63
C GLY A 602 -29.54 -0.05 29.51
N ASP A 603 -28.50 0.78 29.52
CA ASP A 603 -28.31 1.86 28.56
C ASP A 603 -27.83 1.34 27.19
N TYR A 604 -28.79 1.03 26.31
CA TYR A 604 -28.51 0.43 25.01
C TYR A 604 -27.90 1.42 24.00
N VAL A 605 -28.06 2.74 24.19
CA VAL A 605 -27.46 3.75 23.30
C VAL A 605 -25.94 3.78 23.51
N VAL A 606 -25.50 3.90 24.77
CA VAL A 606 -24.07 3.83 25.11
C VAL A 606 -23.50 2.46 24.76
N ARG A 607 -24.26 1.38 25.01
CA ARG A 607 -23.85 0.02 24.62
C ARG A 607 -23.63 -0.14 23.12
N SER A 608 -24.43 0.52 22.28
CA SER A 608 -24.26 0.51 20.83
C SER A 608 -22.94 1.16 20.40
N ASN A 609 -22.59 2.31 21.00
CA ASN A 609 -21.32 2.99 20.73
C ASN A 609 -20.09 2.17 21.20
N VAL A 610 -20.20 1.48 22.34
CA VAL A 610 -19.19 0.52 22.82
C VAL A 610 -19.04 -0.64 21.83
N ALA A 611 -20.15 -1.24 21.38
CA ALA A 611 -20.13 -2.33 20.41
C ALA A 611 -19.49 -1.93 19.08
N MET A 612 -19.82 -0.73 18.58
CA MET A 612 -19.24 -0.13 17.38
C MET A 612 -17.72 0.05 17.52
N THR A 613 -17.26 0.54 18.67
CA THR A 613 -15.84 0.73 18.96
C THR A 613 -15.09 -0.61 18.89
N TYR A 614 -15.62 -1.65 19.53
CA TYR A 614 -15.04 -3.00 19.45
C TYR A 614 -15.07 -3.59 18.04
N PHE A 615 -16.12 -3.31 17.26
CA PHE A 615 -16.19 -3.72 15.85
C PHE A 615 -15.09 -3.07 15.00
N VAL A 616 -14.83 -1.77 15.19
CA VAL A 616 -13.75 -1.04 14.51
C VAL A 616 -12.38 -1.60 14.89
N TRP A 617 -12.18 -1.94 16.17
CA TRP A 617 -10.96 -2.59 16.66
C TRP A 617 -10.80 -4.06 16.28
N LYS A 618 -11.75 -4.63 15.52
CA LYS A 618 -11.75 -6.03 15.08
C LYS A 618 -11.87 -7.05 16.23
N GLU A 619 -12.33 -6.61 17.40
CA GLU A 619 -12.67 -7.47 18.54
C GLU A 619 -14.10 -8.00 18.39
N LEU A 620 -14.30 -8.82 17.35
CA LEU A 620 -15.63 -9.19 16.84
C LEU A 620 -16.50 -9.91 17.88
N ASN A 621 -15.92 -10.78 18.71
CA ASN A 621 -16.68 -11.52 19.71
C ASN A 621 -17.22 -10.60 20.82
N THR A 622 -16.42 -9.61 21.23
CA THR A 622 -16.84 -8.60 22.21
C THR A 622 -17.96 -7.75 21.61
N ALA A 623 -17.79 -7.26 20.38
CA ALA A 623 -18.83 -6.51 19.68
C ALA A 623 -20.14 -7.30 19.58
N ILE A 624 -20.10 -8.58 19.17
CA ILE A 624 -21.27 -9.47 19.12
C ILE A 624 -21.98 -9.52 20.48
N GLY A 625 -21.24 -9.76 21.56
CA GLY A 625 -21.82 -9.84 22.91
C GLY A 625 -22.52 -8.55 23.34
N HIS A 626 -22.02 -7.37 22.94
CA HIS A 626 -22.70 -6.10 23.21
C HIS A 626 -23.97 -5.93 22.36
N TYR A 627 -23.95 -6.27 21.07
CA TYR A 627 -25.14 -6.18 20.21
C TYR A 627 -26.23 -7.17 20.61
N GLU A 628 -25.89 -8.40 20.99
CA GLU A 628 -26.85 -9.38 21.51
C GLU A 628 -27.55 -8.86 22.78
N LYS A 629 -26.81 -8.24 23.70
CA LYS A 629 -27.39 -7.60 24.89
C LYS A 629 -28.36 -6.47 24.55
N ILE A 630 -28.08 -5.68 23.52
CA ILE A 630 -29.02 -4.64 23.05
C ILE A 630 -30.34 -5.30 22.61
N LEU A 631 -30.26 -6.39 21.83
CA LEU A 631 -31.43 -7.03 21.23
C LEU A 631 -32.25 -7.93 22.15
N HIS A 632 -31.63 -8.46 23.21
CA HIS A 632 -32.21 -9.50 24.06
C HIS A 632 -32.32 -9.12 25.55
N GLU A 633 -31.49 -8.21 26.04
CA GLU A 633 -31.37 -7.89 27.47
C GLU A 633 -31.70 -6.41 27.79
N SER A 634 -32.01 -5.59 26.78
CA SER A 634 -32.31 -4.16 26.96
C SER A 634 -33.75 -3.79 26.59
N ASP A 635 -34.18 -2.60 26.99
CA ASP A 635 -35.50 -2.04 26.64
C ASP A 635 -35.56 -1.47 25.19
N CYS A 636 -34.49 -1.56 24.38
CA CYS A 636 -34.42 -0.96 23.02
C CYS A 636 -35.65 -1.26 22.14
N LYS A 637 -36.09 -2.53 22.09
CA LYS A 637 -37.27 -2.95 21.31
C LYS A 637 -38.58 -2.42 21.88
N LYS A 638 -38.67 -2.36 23.21
CA LYS A 638 -39.85 -1.88 23.94
C LYS A 638 -40.00 -0.36 23.78
N ASP A 639 -38.88 0.36 23.74
CA ASP A 639 -38.83 1.79 23.49
C ASP A 639 -39.09 2.14 22.01
N GLY A 640 -39.06 1.16 21.11
CA GLY A 640 -39.28 1.36 19.67
C GLY A 640 -38.15 2.14 19.00
N ASN A 641 -36.92 2.03 19.52
CA ASN A 641 -35.76 2.74 18.96
C ASN A 641 -35.21 2.00 17.72
N LEU A 642 -35.87 2.23 16.57
CA LEU A 642 -35.55 1.57 15.30
C LEU A 642 -34.11 1.82 14.83
N VAL A 643 -33.53 2.99 15.13
CA VAL A 643 -32.16 3.33 14.70
C VAL A 643 -31.13 2.41 15.37
N ILE A 644 -31.22 2.26 16.70
CA ILE A 644 -30.30 1.39 17.44
C ILE A 644 -30.59 -0.09 17.16
N GLU A 645 -31.85 -0.47 17.02
CA GLU A 645 -32.21 -1.86 16.71
C GLU A 645 -31.70 -2.29 15.32
N THR A 646 -31.95 -1.50 14.27
CA THR A 646 -31.42 -1.75 12.92
C THR A 646 -29.90 -1.81 12.92
N THR A 647 -29.24 -0.89 13.65
CA THR A 647 -27.77 -0.87 13.79
C THR A 647 -27.26 -2.16 14.44
N ALA A 648 -27.89 -2.63 15.51
CA ALA A 648 -27.46 -3.85 16.20
C ALA A 648 -27.55 -5.09 15.29
N TRP A 649 -28.66 -5.24 14.56
CA TRP A 649 -28.80 -6.33 13.58
C TRP A 649 -27.79 -6.23 12.43
N LEU A 650 -27.61 -5.05 11.86
CA LEU A 650 -26.64 -4.80 10.78
C LEU A 650 -25.22 -5.19 11.20
N TYR A 651 -24.77 -4.70 12.35
CA TYR A 651 -23.40 -4.92 12.79
C TYR A 651 -23.16 -6.32 13.34
N LEU A 652 -24.19 -7.02 13.86
CA LEU A 652 -24.10 -8.47 14.04
C LEU A 652 -23.85 -9.18 12.72
N GLY A 653 -24.62 -8.85 11.68
CA GLY A 653 -24.41 -9.36 10.32
C GLY A 653 -22.98 -9.17 9.84
N ARG A 654 -22.46 -7.94 9.96
CA ARG A 654 -21.07 -7.61 9.59
C ARG A 654 -20.02 -8.34 10.44
N CYS A 655 -20.26 -8.55 11.74
CA CYS A 655 -19.36 -9.33 12.59
C CYS A 655 -19.24 -10.77 12.10
N TYR A 656 -20.36 -11.43 11.79
CA TYR A 656 -20.36 -12.81 11.31
C TYR A 656 -19.76 -12.94 9.90
N MET A 657 -20.06 -11.99 9.00
CA MET A 657 -19.39 -11.91 7.69
C MET A 657 -17.87 -11.79 7.81
N ARG A 658 -17.35 -10.95 8.71
CA ARG A 658 -15.89 -10.83 8.95
C ARG A 658 -15.27 -12.09 9.55
N LYS A 659 -16.07 -12.95 10.19
CA LYS A 659 -15.66 -14.28 10.66
C LYS A 659 -15.75 -15.36 9.58
N GLY A 660 -16.27 -15.02 8.38
CA GLY A 660 -16.49 -15.95 7.27
C GLY A 660 -17.81 -16.74 7.36
N ASP A 661 -18.67 -16.44 8.33
CA ASP A 661 -19.98 -17.08 8.49
C ASP A 661 -21.07 -16.23 7.80
N PHE A 662 -21.19 -16.43 6.48
CA PHE A 662 -22.10 -15.65 5.64
C PHE A 662 -23.58 -16.04 5.84
N ASP A 663 -23.87 -17.29 6.21
CA ASP A 663 -25.25 -17.72 6.47
C ASP A 663 -25.82 -17.03 7.71
N GLN A 664 -25.06 -17.03 8.81
CA GLN A 664 -25.46 -16.32 10.02
C GLN A 664 -25.45 -14.81 9.81
N GLY A 665 -24.46 -14.29 9.06
CA GLY A 665 -24.40 -12.89 8.66
C GLY A 665 -25.68 -12.46 7.93
N LEU A 666 -26.09 -13.22 6.92
CA LEU A 666 -27.31 -12.97 6.14
C LEU A 666 -28.57 -12.98 7.02
N ALA A 667 -28.68 -13.93 7.95
CA ALA A 667 -29.84 -14.01 8.84
C ALA A 667 -30.05 -12.70 9.64
N PHE A 668 -28.96 -12.12 10.17
CA PHE A 668 -29.04 -10.85 10.90
C PHE A 668 -29.30 -9.65 9.98
N LEU A 669 -28.69 -9.61 8.80
CA LEU A 669 -28.93 -8.53 7.84
C LEU A 669 -30.38 -8.49 7.33
N VAL A 670 -31.02 -9.65 7.19
CA VAL A 670 -32.45 -9.74 6.84
C VAL A 670 -33.33 -9.17 7.95
N GLU A 671 -32.98 -9.32 9.23
CA GLU A 671 -33.70 -8.65 10.32
C GLU A 671 -33.52 -7.13 10.27
N ALA A 672 -32.32 -6.64 9.99
CA ALA A 672 -32.09 -5.20 9.78
C ALA A 672 -32.93 -4.64 8.62
N LEU A 673 -33.02 -5.38 7.50
CA LEU A 673 -33.79 -5.00 6.33
C LEU A 673 -35.30 -4.92 6.61
N LYS A 674 -35.84 -5.76 7.49
CA LYS A 674 -37.27 -5.71 7.86
C LYS A 674 -37.64 -4.44 8.62
N LEU A 675 -36.68 -3.87 9.36
CA LEU A 675 -36.88 -2.65 10.14
C LEU A 675 -36.73 -1.40 9.28
N ASP A 676 -35.75 -1.41 8.38
CA ASP A 676 -35.50 -0.31 7.44
C ASP A 676 -34.92 -0.86 6.12
N ASP A 677 -35.77 -0.93 5.09
CA ASP A 677 -35.40 -1.39 3.75
C ASP A 677 -34.77 -0.29 2.87
N GLN A 678 -34.75 0.95 3.36
CA GLN A 678 -34.17 2.12 2.71
C GLN A 678 -32.75 2.39 3.18
N TYR A 679 -32.34 1.83 4.33
CA TYR A 679 -30.99 2.04 4.85
C TYR A 679 -29.92 1.47 3.91
N ALA A 680 -29.22 2.37 3.22
CA ALA A 680 -28.29 2.02 2.15
C ALA A 680 -27.14 1.12 2.64
N VAL A 681 -26.64 1.34 3.85
CA VAL A 681 -25.54 0.53 4.42
C VAL A 681 -25.96 -0.93 4.61
N THR A 682 -27.20 -1.19 5.05
CA THR A 682 -27.73 -2.56 5.15
C THR A 682 -27.80 -3.22 3.78
N ASN A 683 -28.33 -2.51 2.79
CA ASN A 683 -28.48 -3.02 1.42
C ASN A 683 -27.13 -3.27 0.73
N VAL A 684 -26.12 -2.41 0.91
CA VAL A 684 -24.75 -2.66 0.43
C VAL A 684 -24.14 -3.88 1.10
N THR A 685 -24.31 -4.02 2.42
CA THR A 685 -23.79 -5.16 3.18
C THR A 685 -24.48 -6.47 2.76
N LEU A 686 -25.78 -6.45 2.50
CA LEU A 686 -26.51 -7.59 1.91
C LEU A 686 -25.98 -7.92 0.51
N GLY A 687 -25.75 -6.91 -0.32
CA GLY A 687 -25.14 -7.05 -1.64
C GLY A 687 -23.81 -7.80 -1.57
N GLU A 688 -22.91 -7.36 -0.70
CA GLU A 688 -21.63 -8.03 -0.45
C GLU A 688 -21.82 -9.47 0.06
N CYS A 689 -22.73 -9.67 1.02
CA CYS A 689 -23.00 -11.00 1.60
C CYS A 689 -23.49 -11.99 0.54
N TYR A 690 -24.48 -11.60 -0.28
CA TYR A 690 -24.99 -12.44 -1.36
C TYR A 690 -23.94 -12.74 -2.42
N LEU A 691 -23.07 -11.78 -2.75
CA LEU A 691 -21.96 -12.00 -3.67
C LEU A 691 -20.98 -13.05 -3.13
N LYS A 692 -20.64 -13.01 -1.84
CA LYS A 692 -19.77 -14.00 -1.19
C LYS A 692 -20.40 -15.40 -1.11
N MET A 693 -21.73 -15.47 -1.15
CA MET A 693 -22.50 -16.71 -1.18
C MET A 693 -22.79 -17.21 -2.61
N ASP A 694 -22.19 -16.61 -3.65
CA ASP A 694 -22.43 -16.95 -5.06
C ASP A 694 -23.92 -16.80 -5.48
N ARG A 695 -24.58 -15.76 -4.97
CA ARG A 695 -25.98 -15.41 -5.26
C ARG A 695 -26.08 -14.06 -5.98
N PRO A 696 -25.66 -13.99 -7.26
CA PRO A 696 -25.45 -12.71 -7.93
C PRO A 696 -26.74 -11.90 -8.17
N GLN A 697 -27.88 -12.57 -8.39
CA GLN A 697 -29.16 -11.87 -8.63
C GLN A 697 -29.67 -11.17 -7.36
N ASP A 698 -29.60 -11.85 -6.21
CA ASP A 698 -30.00 -11.27 -4.93
C ASP A 698 -29.07 -10.11 -4.54
N SER A 699 -27.77 -10.26 -4.84
CA SER A 699 -26.78 -9.20 -4.64
C SER A 699 -27.11 -7.96 -5.45
N LEU A 700 -27.34 -8.10 -6.76
CA LEU A 700 -27.70 -6.98 -7.64
C LEU A 700 -29.00 -6.28 -7.18
N GLN A 701 -30.01 -7.05 -6.75
CA GLN A 701 -31.25 -6.48 -6.23
C GLN A 701 -31.02 -5.62 -4.98
N ALA A 702 -30.21 -6.11 -4.03
CA ALA A 702 -29.86 -5.34 -2.83
C ALA A 702 -29.05 -4.08 -3.18
N LEU A 703 -28.09 -4.18 -4.10
CA LEU A 703 -27.27 -3.05 -4.52
C LEU A 703 -28.07 -1.99 -5.32
N ASP A 704 -29.05 -2.42 -6.12
CA ASP A 704 -30.00 -1.51 -6.78
C ASP A 704 -30.88 -0.78 -5.78
N GLN A 705 -31.25 -1.45 -4.68
CA GLN A 705 -31.98 -0.81 -3.59
C GLN A 705 -31.10 0.21 -2.87
N ALA A 706 -29.84 -0.13 -2.55
CA ALA A 706 -28.89 0.82 -1.95
C ALA A 706 -28.67 2.07 -2.82
N GLN A 707 -28.56 1.89 -4.14
CA GLN A 707 -28.32 2.99 -5.08
C GLN A 707 -29.42 4.06 -5.07
N LYS A 708 -30.68 3.68 -4.77
CA LYS A 708 -31.79 4.66 -4.69
C LYS A 708 -31.65 5.63 -3.52
N PHE A 709 -30.87 5.25 -2.50
CA PHE A 709 -30.70 5.99 -1.25
C PHE A 709 -29.23 6.34 -0.99
N GLU A 710 -28.37 6.35 -2.02
CA GLU A 710 -26.93 6.58 -1.87
C GLU A 710 -26.55 8.01 -1.41
N ASP A 711 -27.51 8.94 -1.48
CA ASP A 711 -27.38 10.33 -1.01
C ASP A 711 -28.16 10.60 0.29
N GLN A 712 -28.74 9.58 0.93
CA GLN A 712 -29.55 9.77 2.13
C GLN A 712 -28.68 10.14 3.33
N LEU A 713 -28.94 11.30 3.93
CA LEU A 713 -28.36 11.70 5.21
C LEU A 713 -29.01 10.93 6.36
N THR A 714 -28.18 10.45 7.29
CA THR A 714 -28.63 9.66 8.45
C THR A 714 -28.09 10.21 9.76
N PHE A 715 -28.64 9.74 10.88
CA PHE A 715 -28.12 10.06 12.22
C PHE A 715 -26.79 9.35 12.52
N ALA A 716 -26.56 8.21 11.86
CA ALA A 716 -25.25 7.57 11.86
C ALA A 716 -24.33 8.27 10.85
N ALA A 717 -23.10 8.51 11.28
CA ALA A 717 -22.03 9.06 10.48
C ALA A 717 -21.65 8.03 9.39
N ASN A 718 -21.91 8.37 8.13
CA ASN A 718 -21.59 7.53 6.97
C ASN A 718 -20.73 8.31 5.97
N ASP A 719 -19.75 7.63 5.37
CA ASP A 719 -18.97 8.18 4.26
C ASP A 719 -19.74 8.01 2.94
N PRO A 720 -20.25 9.11 2.34
CA PRO A 720 -21.04 9.05 1.12
C PRO A 720 -20.21 8.62 -0.09
N ILE A 721 -18.91 8.92 -0.11
CA ILE A 721 -17.99 8.53 -1.19
C ILE A 721 -17.77 7.02 -1.13
N ALA A 722 -17.44 6.49 0.05
CA ALA A 722 -17.24 5.05 0.26
C ALA A 722 -18.52 4.26 -0.05
N LEU A 723 -19.70 4.77 0.31
CA LEU A 723 -20.98 4.13 0.00
C LEU A 723 -21.19 4.02 -1.52
N LYS A 724 -21.06 5.13 -2.24
CA LYS A 724 -21.20 5.19 -3.71
C LYS A 724 -20.17 4.30 -4.42
N TYR A 725 -18.94 4.28 -3.91
CA TYR A 725 -17.87 3.40 -4.39
C TYR A 725 -18.26 1.94 -4.23
N CYS A 726 -18.64 1.51 -3.03
CA CYS A 726 -18.98 0.13 -2.71
C CYS A 726 -20.16 -0.38 -3.56
N ILE A 727 -21.20 0.44 -3.76
CA ILE A 727 -22.34 0.10 -4.63
C ILE A 727 -21.86 -0.24 -6.05
N ARG A 728 -21.08 0.65 -6.67
CA ARG A 728 -20.59 0.48 -8.04
C ARG A 728 -19.61 -0.70 -8.13
N PHE A 729 -18.69 -0.80 -7.18
CA PHE A 729 -17.66 -1.84 -7.13
C PHE A 729 -18.27 -3.25 -6.95
N PHE A 730 -19.21 -3.43 -6.03
CA PHE A 730 -19.86 -4.74 -5.84
C PHE A 730 -20.80 -5.09 -6.99
N LYS A 731 -21.48 -4.12 -7.62
CA LYS A 731 -22.25 -4.37 -8.85
C LYS A 731 -21.33 -4.81 -9.98
N ALA A 732 -20.16 -4.19 -10.13
CA ALA A 732 -19.15 -4.59 -11.12
C ALA A 732 -18.66 -6.03 -10.88
N GLN A 733 -18.34 -6.40 -9.62
CA GLN A 733 -17.94 -7.77 -9.27
C GLN A 733 -19.04 -8.81 -9.61
N ASN A 734 -20.30 -8.47 -9.38
CA ASN A 734 -21.42 -9.32 -9.76
C ASN A 734 -21.48 -9.53 -11.28
N LEU A 735 -21.42 -8.45 -12.06
CA LEU A 735 -21.44 -8.53 -13.51
C LEU A 735 -20.22 -9.27 -14.07
N GLU A 736 -19.04 -9.13 -13.44
CA GLU A 736 -17.86 -9.93 -13.78
C GLU A 736 -18.13 -11.42 -13.55
N SER A 737 -18.71 -11.81 -12.40
CA SER A 737 -19.03 -13.21 -12.09
C SER A 737 -20.03 -13.83 -13.08
N LEU A 738 -20.93 -12.99 -13.63
CA LEU A 738 -21.90 -13.37 -14.67
C LEU A 738 -21.32 -13.36 -16.09
N GLY A 739 -20.06 -12.96 -16.27
CA GLY A 739 -19.41 -12.85 -17.57
C GLY A 739 -19.80 -11.61 -18.39
N GLN A 740 -20.52 -10.65 -17.80
CA GLN A 740 -20.89 -9.38 -18.44
C GLN A 740 -19.74 -8.36 -18.30
N LEU A 741 -18.62 -8.66 -18.98
CA LEU A 741 -17.34 -7.97 -18.75
C LEU A 741 -17.34 -6.48 -19.13
N ASP A 742 -18.08 -6.07 -20.17
CA ASP A 742 -18.12 -4.67 -20.61
C ASP A 742 -18.91 -3.79 -19.63
N GLU A 743 -20.02 -4.29 -19.10
CA GLU A 743 -20.81 -3.60 -18.07
C GLU A 743 -20.04 -3.52 -16.75
N ALA A 744 -19.37 -4.61 -16.37
CA ALA A 744 -18.48 -4.64 -15.21
C ALA A 744 -17.35 -3.60 -15.32
N LEU A 745 -16.70 -3.51 -16.48
CA LEU A 745 -15.64 -2.53 -16.74
C LEU A 745 -16.13 -1.09 -16.56
N SER A 746 -17.32 -0.77 -17.09
CA SER A 746 -17.94 0.55 -16.94
C SER A 746 -18.21 0.90 -15.48
N LEU A 747 -18.72 -0.05 -14.69
CA LEU A 747 -18.98 0.17 -13.27
C LEU A 747 -17.70 0.30 -12.44
N TYR A 748 -16.64 -0.46 -12.75
CA TYR A 748 -15.34 -0.25 -12.11
C TYR A 748 -14.74 1.12 -12.44
N GLN A 749 -14.89 1.59 -13.68
CA GLN A 749 -14.46 2.95 -14.05
C GLN A 749 -15.21 4.01 -13.25
N GLN A 750 -16.53 3.88 -13.14
CA GLN A 750 -17.34 4.77 -12.30
C GLN A 750 -16.94 4.69 -10.81
N ALA A 751 -16.63 3.51 -10.29
CA ALA A 751 -16.13 3.37 -8.91
C ALA A 751 -14.80 4.14 -8.72
N ASN A 752 -13.86 3.98 -9.65
CA ASN A 752 -12.59 4.72 -9.64
C ASN A 752 -12.76 6.24 -9.81
N GLU A 753 -13.79 6.70 -10.52
CA GLU A 753 -14.13 8.12 -10.62
C GLU A 753 -14.72 8.68 -9.32
N VAL A 754 -15.54 7.88 -8.62
CA VAL A 754 -16.13 8.25 -7.33
C VAL A 754 -15.04 8.36 -6.25
N ASP A 755 -14.14 7.39 -6.19
CA ASP A 755 -13.00 7.42 -5.26
C ASP A 755 -11.69 7.03 -5.96
N PRO A 756 -10.95 8.04 -6.47
CA PRO A 756 -9.65 7.83 -7.11
C PRO A 756 -8.53 7.45 -6.14
N THR A 757 -8.79 7.39 -4.84
CA THR A 757 -7.79 7.07 -3.82
C THR A 757 -7.78 5.58 -3.45
N ARG A 758 -8.69 4.79 -4.04
CA ARG A 758 -8.77 3.33 -3.86
C ARG A 758 -8.22 2.56 -5.06
N SER A 759 -7.32 1.63 -4.77
CA SER A 759 -6.62 0.85 -5.81
C SER A 759 -7.44 -0.34 -6.34
N ASP A 760 -8.47 -0.82 -5.61
CA ASP A 760 -9.15 -2.08 -5.94
C ASP A 760 -9.81 -2.05 -7.33
N ALA A 761 -10.49 -0.94 -7.66
CA ALA A 761 -11.17 -0.79 -8.95
C ALA A 761 -10.18 -0.83 -10.12
N LEU A 762 -9.02 -0.18 -9.99
CA LEU A 762 -7.96 -0.22 -11.01
C LEU A 762 -7.34 -1.61 -11.15
N GLY A 763 -7.16 -2.34 -10.05
CA GLY A 763 -6.73 -3.74 -10.08
C GLY A 763 -7.72 -4.66 -10.82
N ALA A 764 -9.03 -4.44 -10.61
CA ALA A 764 -10.07 -5.18 -11.32
C ALA A 764 -10.13 -4.82 -12.81
N ILE A 765 -10.06 -3.52 -13.15
CA ILE A 765 -9.95 -3.01 -14.54
C ILE A 765 -8.75 -3.67 -15.24
N SER A 766 -7.59 -3.69 -14.59
CA SER A 766 -6.39 -4.33 -15.11
C SER A 766 -6.62 -5.81 -15.45
N THR A 767 -7.24 -6.55 -14.54
CA THR A 767 -7.55 -7.97 -14.72
C THR A 767 -8.51 -8.20 -15.89
N LEU A 768 -9.53 -7.36 -16.04
CA LEU A 768 -10.48 -7.42 -17.16
C LEU A 768 -9.80 -7.11 -18.50
N HIS A 769 -8.96 -6.09 -18.57
CA HIS A 769 -8.19 -5.78 -19.78
C HIS A 769 -7.25 -6.93 -20.16
N ARG A 770 -6.59 -7.58 -19.19
CA ARG A 770 -5.77 -8.77 -19.45
C ARG A 770 -6.62 -9.90 -20.03
N LYS A 771 -7.76 -10.23 -19.41
CA LYS A 771 -8.68 -11.27 -19.91
C LYS A 771 -9.17 -10.99 -21.34
N ALA A 772 -9.32 -9.71 -21.70
CA ALA A 772 -9.70 -9.27 -23.04
C ALA A 772 -8.53 -9.21 -24.06
N GLY A 773 -7.30 -9.58 -23.67
CA GLY A 773 -6.11 -9.51 -24.52
C GLY A 773 -5.56 -8.09 -24.73
N ARG A 774 -6.06 -7.10 -23.98
CA ARG A 774 -5.66 -5.68 -24.03
C ARG A 774 -4.54 -5.42 -23.03
N MET A 775 -3.36 -5.99 -23.28
CA MET A 775 -2.25 -6.01 -22.32
C MET A 775 -1.73 -4.61 -21.97
N ALA A 776 -1.65 -3.69 -22.93
CA ALA A 776 -1.15 -2.34 -22.69
C ALA A 776 -2.05 -1.58 -21.70
N GLU A 777 -3.37 -1.65 -21.87
CA GLU A 777 -4.33 -1.07 -20.95
C GLU A 777 -4.33 -1.76 -19.58
N ALA A 778 -4.13 -3.08 -19.56
CA ALA A 778 -4.01 -3.85 -18.33
C ALA A 778 -2.81 -3.39 -17.47
N VAL A 779 -1.64 -3.23 -18.11
CA VAL A 779 -0.41 -2.72 -17.47
C VAL A 779 -0.63 -1.31 -16.94
N LYS A 780 -1.21 -0.41 -17.74
CA LYS A 780 -1.48 0.97 -17.33
C LYS A 780 -2.39 1.05 -16.10
N ALA A 781 -3.47 0.27 -16.10
CA ALA A 781 -4.39 0.23 -14.95
C ALA A 781 -3.71 -0.33 -13.70
N LEU A 782 -2.88 -1.37 -13.85
CA LEU A 782 -2.11 -1.95 -12.74
C LEU A 782 -1.09 -0.98 -12.16
N GLU A 783 -0.41 -0.21 -13.02
CA GLU A 783 0.54 0.82 -12.59
C GLU A 783 -0.17 1.92 -11.80
N GLY A 784 -1.35 2.36 -12.24
CA GLY A 784 -2.19 3.27 -11.46
C GLY A 784 -2.59 2.68 -10.10
N ALA A 785 -2.93 1.39 -10.04
CA ALA A 785 -3.25 0.72 -8.78
C ALA A 785 -2.05 0.66 -7.82
N LEU A 786 -0.86 0.35 -8.33
CA LEU A 786 0.40 0.31 -7.57
C LEU A 786 0.92 1.70 -7.18
N GLU A 787 0.56 2.75 -7.92
CA GLU A 787 0.84 4.13 -7.51
C GLU A 787 0.03 4.55 -6.29
N ILE A 788 -1.20 4.05 -6.17
CA ILE A 788 -2.10 4.32 -5.04
C ILE A 788 -1.72 3.45 -3.84
N ASP A 789 -1.57 2.14 -4.06
CA ASP A 789 -1.23 1.17 -3.02
C ASP A 789 -0.06 0.27 -3.49
N PRO A 790 1.19 0.69 -3.23
CA PRO A 790 2.38 -0.05 -3.64
C PRO A 790 2.57 -1.39 -2.93
N ASP A 791 1.94 -1.58 -1.76
CA ASP A 791 2.09 -2.75 -0.90
C ASP A 791 0.88 -3.70 -0.99
N ASP A 792 -0.11 -3.43 -1.85
CA ASP A 792 -1.20 -4.37 -2.07
C ASP A 792 -0.68 -5.68 -2.66
N PRO A 793 -0.82 -6.82 -1.95
CA PRO A 793 -0.26 -8.08 -2.40
C PRO A 793 -0.93 -8.59 -3.69
N ARG A 794 -2.19 -8.20 -3.98
CA ARG A 794 -2.93 -8.57 -5.20
C ARG A 794 -2.33 -7.88 -6.42
N HIS A 795 -2.02 -6.59 -6.31
CA HIS A 795 -1.44 -5.83 -7.43
C HIS A 795 -0.01 -6.30 -7.73
N ARG A 796 0.79 -6.59 -6.70
CA ARG A 796 2.12 -7.21 -6.87
C ARG A 796 2.06 -8.57 -7.55
N PHE A 797 1.10 -9.40 -7.14
CA PHE A 797 0.85 -10.70 -7.76
C PHE A 797 0.48 -10.56 -9.24
N ASN A 798 -0.42 -9.62 -9.55
CA ASN A 798 -0.79 -9.32 -10.94
C ASN A 798 0.43 -8.87 -11.75
N ARG A 799 1.31 -8.05 -11.18
CA ARG A 799 2.53 -7.60 -11.87
C ARG A 799 3.48 -8.75 -12.16
N GLY A 800 3.71 -9.62 -11.17
CA GLY A 800 4.49 -10.85 -11.36
C GLY A 800 3.89 -11.77 -12.42
N THR A 801 2.57 -11.88 -12.46
CA THR A 801 1.84 -12.65 -13.48
C THR A 801 2.04 -12.06 -14.88
N PHE A 802 2.00 -10.74 -15.03
CA PHE A 802 2.19 -10.10 -16.35
C PHE A 802 3.62 -10.30 -16.87
N TYR A 803 4.63 -10.23 -16.00
CA TYR A 803 6.01 -10.57 -16.37
C TYR A 803 6.17 -12.03 -16.75
N LEU A 804 5.47 -12.95 -16.08
CA LEU A 804 5.48 -14.37 -16.42
C LEU A 804 4.86 -14.63 -17.80
N GLU A 805 3.78 -13.93 -18.14
CA GLU A 805 3.13 -13.99 -19.45
C GLU A 805 4.01 -13.39 -20.56
N ASP A 806 4.75 -12.32 -20.27
CA ASP A 806 5.74 -11.71 -21.19
C ASP A 806 7.03 -12.57 -21.34
N GLY A 807 7.21 -13.58 -20.48
CA GLY A 807 8.37 -14.46 -20.49
C GLY A 807 9.60 -13.93 -19.74
N GLN A 808 9.45 -12.83 -18.99
CA GLN A 808 10.51 -12.25 -18.15
C GLN A 808 10.57 -12.97 -16.79
N MET A 809 11.19 -14.15 -16.77
CA MET A 809 11.17 -15.07 -15.63
C MET A 809 11.76 -14.46 -14.36
N GLU A 810 12.89 -13.74 -14.47
CA GLU A 810 13.59 -13.14 -13.33
C GLU A 810 12.75 -12.01 -12.69
N ALA A 811 12.11 -11.19 -13.53
CA ALA A 811 11.22 -10.14 -13.07
C ALA A 811 9.95 -10.73 -12.42
N ALA A 812 9.38 -11.77 -13.03
CA ALA A 812 8.24 -12.48 -12.47
C ALA A 812 8.55 -13.05 -11.08
N GLU A 813 9.67 -13.78 -10.95
CA GLU A 813 10.10 -14.34 -9.66
C GLU A 813 10.21 -13.27 -8.58
N LYS A 814 10.88 -12.15 -8.89
CA LYS A 814 11.08 -11.04 -7.96
C LYS A 814 9.75 -10.50 -7.41
N TRP A 815 8.80 -10.21 -8.30
CA TRP A 815 7.49 -9.68 -7.89
C TRP A 815 6.68 -10.71 -7.11
N LEU A 816 6.66 -11.98 -7.55
CA LEU A 816 5.93 -13.04 -6.86
C LEU A 816 6.49 -13.30 -5.45
N ARG A 817 7.82 -13.24 -5.26
CA ARG A 817 8.43 -13.31 -3.92
C ARG A 817 8.06 -12.10 -3.07
N SER A 818 8.09 -10.90 -3.63
CA SER A 818 7.70 -9.68 -2.92
C SER A 818 6.23 -9.69 -2.46
N THR A 819 5.37 -10.40 -3.18
CA THR A 819 3.98 -10.65 -2.75
C THR A 819 3.93 -11.50 -1.50
N LEU A 820 4.73 -12.58 -1.44
CA LEU A 820 4.78 -13.51 -0.32
C LEU A 820 5.41 -12.92 0.93
N GLU A 821 6.27 -11.91 0.81
CA GLU A 821 6.76 -11.14 1.95
C GLU A 821 5.65 -10.39 2.69
N ILE A 822 4.60 -9.96 1.97
CA ILE A 822 3.46 -9.23 2.53
C ILE A 822 2.36 -10.20 2.97
N ASN A 823 2.03 -11.15 2.10
CA ASN A 823 0.99 -12.14 2.38
C ASN A 823 1.48 -13.56 2.04
N PRO A 824 2.06 -14.28 3.02
CA PRO A 824 2.58 -15.63 2.85
C PRO A 824 1.51 -16.69 2.55
N ASP A 825 0.23 -16.39 2.77
CA ASP A 825 -0.88 -17.36 2.69
C ASP A 825 -1.56 -17.38 1.31
N MET A 826 -1.19 -16.48 0.39
CA MET A 826 -1.76 -16.51 -0.96
C MET A 826 -1.22 -17.69 -1.77
N PRO A 827 -2.08 -18.56 -2.35
CA PRO A 827 -1.65 -19.74 -3.10
C PRO A 827 -1.08 -19.40 -4.49
N GLY A 828 -1.64 -18.38 -5.16
CA GLY A 828 -1.30 -17.99 -6.53
C GLY A 828 0.20 -17.71 -6.76
N PRO A 829 0.89 -16.95 -5.89
CA PRO A 829 2.32 -16.71 -6.06
C PRO A 829 3.17 -17.99 -6.05
N TYR A 830 2.87 -18.97 -5.18
CA TYR A 830 3.58 -20.26 -5.16
C TYR A 830 3.36 -21.04 -6.46
N LEU A 831 2.12 -21.08 -6.97
CA LEU A 831 1.83 -21.71 -8.25
C LEU A 831 2.69 -21.10 -9.38
N ASN A 832 2.72 -19.77 -9.48
CA ASN A 832 3.48 -19.08 -10.51
C ASN A 832 5.00 -19.21 -10.32
N LEU A 833 5.50 -19.21 -9.08
CA LEU A 833 6.92 -19.50 -8.78
C LEU A 833 7.30 -20.93 -9.20
N GLY A 834 6.42 -21.91 -8.99
CA GLY A 834 6.63 -23.26 -9.47
C GLY A 834 6.70 -23.35 -11.00
N ILE A 835 5.85 -22.58 -11.70
CA ILE A 835 5.92 -22.45 -13.17
C ILE A 835 7.25 -21.82 -13.62
N VAL A 836 7.69 -20.75 -12.94
CA VAL A 836 8.99 -20.11 -13.22
C VAL A 836 10.13 -21.10 -13.04
N ALA A 837 10.21 -21.78 -11.89
CA ALA A 837 11.26 -22.75 -11.58
C ALA A 837 11.28 -23.90 -12.60
N ARG A 838 10.11 -24.45 -12.95
CA ARG A 838 10.00 -25.51 -13.96
C ARG A 838 10.51 -25.05 -15.34
N ARG A 839 10.20 -23.82 -15.75
CA ARG A 839 10.70 -23.25 -17.02
C ARG A 839 12.20 -22.99 -17.02
N GLN A 840 12.80 -22.71 -15.86
CA GLN A 840 14.25 -22.59 -15.68
C GLN A 840 14.96 -23.95 -15.53
N GLY A 841 14.22 -25.06 -15.44
CA GLY A 841 14.75 -26.41 -15.27
C GLY A 841 15.03 -26.80 -13.81
N ASP A 842 14.69 -25.94 -12.84
CA ASP A 842 14.77 -26.26 -11.42
C ASP A 842 13.53 -27.06 -10.98
N MET A 843 13.59 -28.37 -11.25
CA MET A 843 12.49 -29.29 -10.98
C MET A 843 12.24 -29.49 -9.48
N GLN A 844 13.25 -29.31 -8.62
CA GLN A 844 13.10 -29.48 -7.18
C GLN A 844 12.31 -28.31 -6.59
N THR A 845 12.75 -27.08 -6.88
CA THR A 845 12.04 -25.87 -6.44
C THR A 845 10.62 -25.84 -7.02
N ALA A 846 10.41 -26.27 -8.27
CA ALA A 846 9.08 -26.36 -8.86
C ALA A 846 8.12 -27.26 -8.05
N GLU A 847 8.58 -28.45 -7.67
CA GLU A 847 7.78 -29.38 -6.85
C GLU A 847 7.46 -28.80 -5.47
N GLU A 848 8.46 -28.21 -4.81
CA GLU A 848 8.29 -27.56 -3.50
C GLU A 848 7.24 -26.44 -3.56
N MET A 849 7.32 -25.56 -4.56
CA MET A 849 6.38 -24.46 -4.74
C MET A 849 4.95 -24.95 -5.06
N TYR A 850 4.79 -25.96 -5.92
CA TYR A 850 3.46 -26.54 -6.17
C TYR A 850 2.84 -27.15 -4.91
N ARG A 851 3.64 -27.83 -4.09
CA ARG A 851 3.16 -28.39 -2.80
C ARG A 851 2.73 -27.29 -1.85
N HIS A 852 3.48 -26.19 -1.76
CA HIS A 852 3.07 -25.03 -0.96
C HIS A 852 1.76 -24.39 -1.43
N ALA A 853 1.51 -24.33 -2.73
CA ALA A 853 0.23 -23.88 -3.27
C ALA A 853 -0.92 -24.82 -2.85
N ILE A 854 -0.73 -26.14 -2.93
CA ILE A 854 -1.72 -27.16 -2.54
C ILE A 854 -2.04 -27.10 -1.03
N GLU A 855 -1.06 -26.82 -0.19
CA GLU A 855 -1.24 -26.70 1.26
C GLU A 855 -2.17 -25.54 1.64
N ARG A 856 -2.06 -24.42 0.92
CA ARG A 856 -2.83 -23.19 1.13
C ARG A 856 -4.23 -23.26 0.52
N GLU A 857 -4.34 -23.89 -0.64
CA GLU A 857 -5.62 -24.06 -1.33
C GLU A 857 -5.88 -25.55 -1.61
N LYS A 858 -6.48 -26.22 -0.62
CA LYS A 858 -6.70 -27.67 -0.65
C LYS A 858 -7.65 -28.13 -1.75
N GLU A 859 -8.51 -27.23 -2.23
CA GLU A 859 -9.55 -27.46 -3.24
C GLU A 859 -9.19 -26.87 -4.62
N SER A 860 -7.89 -26.67 -4.90
CA SER A 860 -7.43 -26.19 -6.21
C SER A 860 -6.87 -27.31 -7.07
N TYR A 861 -7.40 -27.45 -8.29
CA TYR A 861 -6.93 -28.44 -9.25
C TYR A 861 -5.68 -28.00 -10.01
N GLU A 862 -5.41 -26.69 -10.11
CA GLU A 862 -4.34 -26.16 -10.98
C GLU A 862 -2.93 -26.47 -10.46
N PRO A 863 -2.61 -26.30 -9.16
CA PRO A 863 -1.32 -26.74 -8.62
C PRO A 863 -1.12 -28.25 -8.71
N LEU A 864 -2.19 -29.03 -8.50
CA LEU A 864 -2.16 -30.49 -8.64
C LEU A 864 -1.87 -30.91 -10.08
N ALA A 865 -2.56 -30.33 -11.06
CA ALA A 865 -2.32 -30.64 -12.47
C ALA A 865 -0.87 -30.30 -12.88
N ASN A 866 -0.35 -29.15 -12.45
CA ASN A 866 1.03 -28.76 -12.72
C ASN A 866 2.05 -29.70 -12.05
N LEU A 867 1.79 -30.13 -10.81
CA LEU A 867 2.59 -31.15 -10.13
C LEU A 867 2.55 -32.48 -10.88
N GLY A 868 1.38 -32.93 -11.33
CA GLY A 868 1.24 -34.16 -12.12
C GLY A 868 2.07 -34.13 -13.40
N HIS A 869 2.04 -33.01 -14.13
CA HIS A 869 2.87 -32.83 -15.33
C HIS A 869 4.37 -32.79 -15.02
N LEU A 870 4.77 -32.16 -13.91
CA LEU A 870 6.16 -32.16 -13.45
C LEU A 870 6.64 -33.58 -13.11
N LEU A 871 5.81 -34.38 -12.44
CA LEU A 871 6.11 -35.76 -12.10
C LEU A 871 6.24 -36.65 -13.34
N LEU A 872 5.43 -36.41 -14.38
CA LEU A 872 5.62 -37.06 -15.68
C LEU A 872 6.94 -36.68 -16.35
N ASP A 873 7.35 -35.41 -16.25
CA ASP A 873 8.65 -34.96 -16.78
C ASP A 873 9.83 -35.62 -16.06
N GLN A 874 9.65 -36.03 -14.80
CA GLN A 874 10.59 -36.79 -13.99
C GLN A 874 10.43 -38.33 -14.11
N GLU A 875 9.54 -38.82 -14.98
CA GLU A 875 9.21 -40.24 -15.14
C GLU A 875 8.68 -40.94 -13.86
N ARG A 876 8.19 -40.16 -12.89
CA ARG A 876 7.55 -40.64 -11.65
C ARG A 876 6.07 -40.99 -11.88
N TYR A 877 5.84 -41.93 -12.78
CA TYR A 877 4.51 -42.25 -13.33
C TYR A 877 3.48 -42.65 -12.26
N SER A 878 3.88 -43.41 -11.24
CA SER A 878 2.94 -43.84 -10.17
C SER A 878 2.39 -42.64 -9.40
N GLU A 879 3.26 -41.74 -8.96
CA GLU A 879 2.87 -40.52 -8.23
C GLU A 879 2.07 -39.57 -9.12
N ALA A 880 2.47 -39.41 -10.38
CA ALA A 880 1.72 -38.61 -11.35
C ALA A 880 0.28 -39.13 -11.52
N GLY A 881 0.10 -40.45 -11.60
CA GLY A 881 -1.21 -41.08 -11.69
C GLY A 881 -2.09 -40.78 -10.48
N GLU A 882 -1.56 -40.88 -9.26
CA GLU A 882 -2.28 -40.52 -8.03
C GLU A 882 -2.71 -39.05 -8.01
N VAL A 883 -1.82 -38.15 -8.42
CA VAL A 883 -2.10 -36.71 -8.48
C VAL A 883 -3.18 -36.41 -9.51
N PHE A 884 -3.13 -37.00 -10.71
CA PHE A 884 -4.16 -36.77 -11.74
C PHE A 884 -5.53 -37.35 -11.37
N GLU A 885 -5.60 -38.51 -10.70
CA GLU A 885 -6.88 -39.01 -10.17
C GLU A 885 -7.46 -38.07 -9.13
N ARG A 886 -6.61 -37.50 -8.27
CA ARG A 886 -7.02 -36.46 -7.33
C ARG A 886 -7.50 -35.20 -8.04
N VAL A 887 -6.90 -34.78 -9.15
CA VAL A 887 -7.44 -33.67 -9.98
C VAL A 887 -8.86 -33.99 -10.46
N ARG A 888 -9.11 -35.22 -10.92
CA ARG A 888 -10.41 -35.65 -11.45
C ARG A 888 -11.52 -35.68 -10.38
N THR A 889 -11.20 -35.72 -9.09
CA THR A 889 -12.21 -35.54 -8.03
C THR A 889 -12.73 -34.11 -7.93
N PHE A 890 -11.95 -33.12 -8.40
CA PHE A 890 -12.33 -31.71 -8.42
C PHE A 890 -12.91 -31.27 -9.77
N LYS A 891 -12.26 -31.67 -10.87
CA LYS A 891 -12.65 -31.25 -12.23
C LYS A 891 -12.39 -32.38 -13.23
N THR A 892 -13.46 -32.83 -13.88
CA THR A 892 -13.41 -33.87 -14.92
C THR A 892 -13.36 -33.24 -16.31
N GLY A 893 -12.88 -34.01 -17.31
CA GLY A 893 -12.84 -33.58 -18.70
C GLY A 893 -11.70 -32.63 -19.07
N LEU A 894 -10.70 -32.49 -18.20
CA LEU A 894 -9.46 -31.80 -18.50
C LEU A 894 -8.58 -32.71 -19.37
N LEU A 895 -8.48 -32.40 -20.66
CA LEU A 895 -7.83 -33.26 -21.66
C LEU A 895 -6.36 -33.55 -21.32
N ASP A 896 -5.62 -32.58 -20.83
CA ASP A 896 -4.21 -32.72 -20.44
C ASP A 896 -4.04 -33.63 -19.20
N VAL A 897 -4.96 -33.54 -18.24
CA VAL A 897 -5.02 -34.41 -17.05
C VAL A 897 -5.38 -35.84 -17.43
N ASP A 898 -6.43 -36.04 -18.24
CA ASP A 898 -6.87 -37.37 -18.65
C ASP A 898 -5.78 -38.06 -19.50
N MET A 899 -5.10 -37.33 -20.39
CA MET A 899 -3.95 -37.88 -21.11
C MET A 899 -2.72 -38.10 -20.23
N GLY A 900 -2.46 -37.23 -19.25
CA GLY A 900 -1.40 -37.44 -18.28
C GLY A 900 -1.62 -38.70 -17.44
N LEU A 901 -2.86 -38.95 -17.05
CA LEU A 901 -3.26 -40.19 -16.39
C LEU A 901 -3.11 -41.40 -17.32
N CYS A 902 -3.46 -41.28 -18.60
CA CYS A 902 -3.20 -42.33 -19.59
C CYS A 902 -1.71 -42.69 -19.69
N VAL A 903 -0.81 -41.69 -19.70
CA VAL A 903 0.64 -41.92 -19.68
C VAL A 903 1.02 -42.73 -18.44
N ALA A 904 0.55 -42.33 -17.25
CA ALA A 904 0.85 -43.02 -16.00
C ALA A 904 0.37 -44.49 -15.99
N ARG A 905 -0.84 -44.75 -16.50
CA ARG A 905 -1.43 -46.10 -16.60
C ARG A 905 -0.73 -46.95 -17.66
N ALA A 906 -0.36 -46.36 -18.80
CA ALA A 906 0.40 -47.05 -19.84
C ALA A 906 1.79 -47.48 -19.33
N ALA A 907 2.50 -46.61 -18.60
CA ALA A 907 3.78 -46.94 -17.97
C ALA A 907 3.68 -48.09 -16.95
N SER A 908 2.52 -48.22 -16.29
CA SER A 908 2.23 -49.30 -15.33
C SER A 908 1.65 -50.56 -15.98
N ALA A 909 1.56 -50.60 -17.32
CA ALA A 909 0.93 -51.67 -18.11
C ALA A 909 -0.55 -51.96 -17.75
N ASP A 910 -1.28 -50.96 -17.23
CA ASP A 910 -2.70 -51.06 -16.92
C ASP A 910 -3.57 -50.74 -18.15
N LEU A 911 -3.67 -51.72 -19.05
CA LEU A 911 -4.40 -51.58 -20.32
C LEU A 911 -5.90 -51.32 -20.14
N GLU A 912 -6.49 -51.81 -19.06
CA GLU A 912 -7.92 -51.61 -18.80
C GLU A 912 -8.21 -50.16 -18.43
N ALA A 913 -7.40 -49.56 -17.56
CA ALA A 913 -7.52 -48.14 -17.23
C ALA A 913 -7.25 -47.25 -18.46
N VAL A 914 -6.22 -47.56 -19.26
CA VAL A 914 -5.94 -46.82 -20.51
C VAL A 914 -7.13 -46.87 -21.46
N ARG A 915 -7.76 -48.05 -21.63
CA ARG A 915 -8.96 -48.21 -22.46
C ARG A 915 -10.14 -47.40 -21.93
N GLY A 916 -10.34 -47.39 -20.60
CA GLY A 916 -11.40 -46.61 -19.96
C GLY A 916 -11.29 -45.11 -20.27
N LEU A 917 -10.08 -44.56 -20.17
CA LEU A 917 -9.80 -43.15 -20.42
C LEU A 917 -9.81 -42.77 -21.91
N ALA A 918 -9.41 -43.70 -22.79
CA ALA A 918 -9.31 -43.44 -24.22
C ALA A 918 -10.63 -42.97 -24.85
N THR A 919 -11.77 -43.43 -24.34
CA THR A 919 -13.09 -43.01 -24.87
C THR A 919 -13.36 -41.52 -24.67
N ASP A 920 -13.07 -40.99 -23.48
CA ASP A 920 -13.30 -39.58 -23.16
C ASP A 920 -12.28 -38.68 -23.88
N ILE A 921 -11.02 -39.12 -23.97
CA ILE A 921 -9.97 -38.43 -24.71
C ILE A 921 -10.33 -38.35 -26.20
N LEU A 922 -10.74 -39.44 -26.82
CA LEU A 922 -11.13 -39.44 -28.24
C LEU A 922 -12.34 -38.52 -28.49
N ARG A 923 -13.31 -38.48 -27.57
CA ARG A 923 -14.43 -37.55 -27.66
C ARG A 923 -13.96 -36.09 -27.61
N ALA A 924 -13.02 -35.77 -26.73
CA ALA A 924 -12.44 -34.43 -26.62
C ALA A 924 -11.61 -34.05 -27.86
N VAL A 925 -10.82 -34.97 -28.42
CA VAL A 925 -9.93 -34.71 -29.56
C VAL A 925 -10.69 -34.66 -30.91
N TYR A 926 -11.73 -35.47 -31.09
CA TYR A 926 -12.42 -35.62 -32.38
C TYR A 926 -13.84 -35.02 -32.44
N GLY A 927 -14.42 -34.64 -31.30
CA GLY A 927 -15.80 -34.16 -31.21
C GLY A 927 -16.83 -35.30 -31.24
N SER A 928 -18.07 -34.99 -30.85
CA SER A 928 -19.15 -35.97 -30.65
C SER A 928 -19.67 -36.64 -31.94
N GLY A 929 -19.40 -36.07 -33.12
CA GLY A 929 -19.95 -36.53 -34.41
C GLY A 929 -19.16 -37.64 -35.11
N THR A 930 -17.91 -37.90 -34.70
CA THR A 930 -17.03 -38.90 -35.31
C THR A 930 -16.29 -39.68 -34.22
N LEU A 931 -17.02 -40.53 -33.50
CA LEU A 931 -16.42 -41.52 -32.59
C LEU A 931 -16.16 -42.82 -33.34
N PRO A 932 -14.90 -43.28 -33.50
CA PRO A 932 -14.66 -44.71 -33.57
C PRO A 932 -15.03 -45.29 -32.19
N MET A 933 -16.12 -46.05 -32.11
CA MET A 933 -16.40 -46.85 -30.92
C MET A 933 -15.23 -47.81 -30.74
N LEU A 934 -14.50 -47.71 -29.62
CA LEU A 934 -13.44 -48.64 -29.25
C LEU A 934 -14.07 -50.03 -29.07
N PRO A 935 -13.71 -51.04 -29.89
CA PRO A 935 -14.20 -52.39 -29.69
C PRO A 935 -13.82 -52.94 -28.31
N ASP A 936 -14.63 -53.87 -27.78
CA ASP A 936 -14.23 -54.63 -26.60
C ASP A 936 -12.98 -55.48 -26.93
N GLY A 937 -11.95 -55.38 -26.09
CA GLY A 937 -10.71 -56.16 -26.23
C GLY A 937 -9.64 -55.57 -27.17
N VAL A 938 -9.70 -54.27 -27.49
CA VAL A 938 -8.60 -53.58 -28.20
C VAL A 938 -7.28 -53.74 -27.44
N GLY A 939 -6.30 -54.38 -28.07
CA GLY A 939 -4.98 -54.60 -27.49
C GLY A 939 -4.08 -53.37 -27.54
N ALA A 940 -2.96 -53.44 -26.81
CA ALA A 940 -1.97 -52.35 -26.71
C ALA A 940 -1.54 -51.73 -28.06
N PRO A 941 -1.27 -52.50 -29.14
CA PRO A 941 -0.83 -51.91 -30.42
C PRO A 941 -1.88 -51.01 -31.08
N ALA A 942 -3.17 -51.37 -30.97
CA ALA A 942 -4.24 -50.58 -31.55
C ALA A 942 -4.52 -49.31 -30.73
N LEU A 943 -4.40 -49.40 -29.39
CA LEU A 943 -4.43 -48.20 -28.52
C LEU A 943 -3.24 -47.28 -28.82
N ALA A 944 -2.04 -47.82 -29.00
CA ALA A 944 -0.85 -47.04 -29.34
C ALA A 944 -1.05 -46.25 -30.64
N GLN A 945 -1.60 -46.89 -31.68
CA GLN A 945 -1.91 -46.22 -32.94
C GLN A 945 -2.94 -45.09 -32.77
N LEU A 946 -4.00 -45.30 -31.98
CA LEU A 946 -5.01 -44.29 -31.69
C LEU A 946 -4.43 -43.07 -30.97
N PHE A 947 -3.56 -43.28 -29.97
CA PHE A 947 -2.90 -42.20 -29.25
C PHE A 947 -1.88 -41.45 -30.12
N ALA A 948 -1.17 -42.16 -31.02
CA ALA A 948 -0.30 -41.52 -32.02
C ALA A 948 -1.09 -40.65 -33.01
N GLU A 949 -2.25 -41.13 -33.49
CA GLU A 949 -3.16 -40.34 -34.35
C GLU A 949 -3.72 -39.11 -33.62
N SER A 950 -4.13 -39.30 -32.37
CA SER A 950 -4.59 -38.21 -31.51
C SER A 950 -3.48 -37.17 -31.31
N GLY A 951 -2.25 -37.62 -31.04
CA GLY A 951 -1.06 -36.78 -30.93
C GLY A 951 -0.83 -35.93 -32.18
N ARG A 952 -0.89 -36.54 -33.38
CA ARG A 952 -0.75 -35.81 -34.66
C ARG A 952 -1.85 -34.77 -34.85
N LYS A 953 -3.10 -35.10 -34.55
CA LYS A 953 -4.23 -34.16 -34.67
C LYS A 953 -4.09 -32.98 -33.71
N LEU A 954 -3.72 -33.25 -32.47
CA LEU A 954 -3.48 -32.22 -31.45
C LEU A 954 -2.31 -31.32 -31.83
N LEU A 955 -1.23 -31.88 -32.39
CA LEU A 955 -0.09 -31.11 -32.88
C LEU A 955 -0.49 -30.19 -34.05
N ALA A 956 -1.31 -30.68 -34.99
CA ALA A 956 -1.85 -29.86 -36.07
C ALA A 956 -2.76 -28.72 -35.54
N GLY A 957 -3.47 -28.96 -34.44
CA GLY A 957 -4.24 -27.96 -33.70
C GLY A 957 -3.42 -27.06 -32.77
N ARG A 958 -2.07 -27.17 -32.78
CA ARG A 958 -1.14 -26.43 -31.91
C ARG A 958 -1.32 -26.68 -30.41
N VAL A 959 -1.92 -27.81 -30.01
CA VAL A 959 -2.06 -28.21 -28.61
C VAL A 959 -0.86 -29.10 -28.23
N VAL A 960 0.33 -28.49 -28.15
CA VAL A 960 1.63 -29.19 -28.09
C VAL A 960 1.77 -30.10 -26.86
N VAL A 961 1.37 -29.62 -25.68
CA VAL A 961 1.46 -30.41 -24.42
C VAL A 961 0.64 -31.69 -24.54
N CYS A 962 -0.59 -31.58 -25.03
CA CYS A 962 -1.47 -32.71 -25.23
C CYS A 962 -0.96 -33.67 -26.32
N ALA A 963 -0.42 -33.13 -27.41
CA ALA A 963 0.19 -33.94 -28.46
C ALA A 963 1.35 -34.79 -27.94
N ARG A 964 2.21 -34.18 -27.11
CA ARG A 964 3.34 -34.84 -26.45
C ARG A 964 2.88 -36.00 -25.57
N LEU A 965 1.85 -35.81 -24.75
CA LEU A 965 1.27 -36.87 -23.92
C LEU A 965 0.70 -38.02 -24.76
N GLY A 966 0.06 -37.71 -25.89
CA GLY A 966 -0.42 -38.71 -26.85
C GLY A 966 0.70 -39.57 -27.42
N PHE A 967 1.77 -38.95 -27.92
CA PHE A 967 2.94 -39.68 -28.43
C PHE A 967 3.66 -40.48 -27.35
N LEU A 968 3.76 -39.94 -26.13
CA LEU A 968 4.36 -40.64 -25.00
C LEU A 968 3.54 -41.87 -24.60
N THR A 969 2.21 -41.74 -24.58
CA THR A 969 1.31 -42.87 -24.32
C THR A 969 1.48 -43.95 -25.38
N ALA A 970 1.53 -43.57 -26.67
CA ALA A 970 1.75 -44.51 -27.77
C ALA A 970 3.09 -45.25 -27.65
N HIS A 971 4.17 -44.53 -27.32
CA HIS A 971 5.49 -45.12 -27.12
C HIS A 971 5.53 -46.07 -25.92
N LEU A 972 4.85 -45.76 -24.81
CA LEU A 972 4.80 -46.63 -23.63
C LEU A 972 3.98 -47.91 -23.87
N LEU A 973 2.92 -47.84 -24.69
CA LEU A 973 2.11 -49.00 -25.05
C LEU A 973 2.80 -49.93 -26.05
N ASP A 974 3.65 -49.39 -26.92
CA ASP A 974 4.48 -50.17 -27.85
C ASP A 974 5.92 -49.61 -27.93
N PRO A 975 6.78 -49.93 -26.94
CA PRO A 975 8.15 -49.40 -26.87
C PRO A 975 9.08 -49.91 -27.97
N ALA A 976 8.67 -50.97 -28.69
CA ALA A 976 9.43 -51.55 -29.79
C ALA A 976 9.16 -50.82 -31.13
N SER A 977 8.07 -50.05 -31.22
CA SER A 977 7.74 -49.27 -32.41
C SER A 977 8.70 -48.09 -32.59
N MET A 978 9.52 -48.18 -33.63
CA MET A 978 10.40 -47.10 -34.05
C MET A 978 9.63 -45.86 -34.54
N GLU A 979 8.46 -46.05 -35.14
CA GLU A 979 7.64 -44.93 -35.61
C GLU A 979 7.22 -44.04 -34.43
N PHE A 980 6.74 -44.64 -33.33
CA PHE A 980 6.31 -43.89 -32.15
C PHE A 980 7.48 -43.25 -31.42
N ALA A 981 8.62 -43.95 -31.32
CA ALA A 981 9.85 -43.39 -30.75
C ALA A 981 10.32 -42.15 -31.55
N LEU A 982 10.25 -42.19 -32.89
CA LEU A 982 10.60 -41.06 -33.74
C LEU A 982 9.62 -39.90 -33.60
N GLN A 983 8.31 -40.16 -33.57
CA GLN A 983 7.29 -39.13 -33.37
C GLN A 983 7.46 -38.41 -32.02
N LEU A 984 7.75 -39.17 -30.96
CA LEU A 984 8.02 -38.64 -29.63
C LEU A 984 9.35 -37.84 -29.59
N ALA A 985 10.41 -38.32 -30.23
CA ALA A 985 11.68 -37.60 -30.30
C ALA A 985 11.54 -36.26 -31.04
N GLU A 986 10.79 -36.22 -32.15
CA GLU A 986 10.54 -34.99 -32.90
C GLU A 986 9.70 -33.99 -32.11
N VAL A 987 8.67 -34.45 -31.36
CA VAL A 987 7.86 -33.51 -30.55
C VAL A 987 8.67 -32.94 -29.39
N PHE A 988 9.55 -33.73 -28.76
CA PHE A 988 10.47 -33.23 -27.74
C PHE A 988 11.45 -32.21 -28.32
N ARG A 989 12.04 -32.51 -29.47
CA ARG A 989 12.94 -31.57 -30.17
C ARG A 989 12.23 -30.26 -30.52
N ALA A 990 11.04 -30.34 -31.12
CA ALA A 990 10.24 -29.16 -31.45
C ALA A 990 9.82 -28.34 -30.22
N SER A 991 9.74 -28.97 -29.04
CA SER A 991 9.43 -28.32 -27.76
C SER A 991 10.67 -27.80 -27.03
N GLY A 992 11.87 -27.94 -27.62
CA GLY A 992 13.14 -27.54 -26.99
C GLY A 992 13.65 -28.50 -25.90
N GLU A 993 12.98 -29.63 -25.69
CA GLU A 993 13.34 -30.67 -24.72
C GLU A 993 14.40 -31.63 -25.30
N LEU A 994 15.51 -31.07 -25.82
CA LEU A 994 16.55 -31.81 -26.55
C LEU A 994 17.13 -32.98 -25.74
N TRP A 995 17.25 -32.81 -24.42
CA TRP A 995 17.72 -33.82 -23.49
C TRP A 995 16.81 -35.07 -23.42
N ARG A 996 15.52 -34.96 -23.77
CA ARG A 996 14.59 -36.11 -23.87
C ARG A 996 14.58 -36.73 -25.26
N ALA A 997 14.83 -35.93 -26.29
CA ALA A 997 14.89 -36.41 -27.67
C ALA A 997 16.15 -37.26 -27.93
N ILE A 998 17.30 -36.86 -27.37
CA ILE A 998 18.60 -37.52 -27.60
C ILE A 998 18.59 -39.01 -27.24
N PRO A 999 18.17 -39.44 -26.02
CA PRO A 999 18.17 -40.87 -25.67
C PRO A 999 17.29 -41.72 -26.59
N LEU A 1000 16.19 -41.15 -27.13
CA LEU A 1000 15.34 -41.83 -28.10
C LEU A 1000 16.06 -42.04 -29.43
N TYR A 1001 16.75 -41.00 -29.94
CA TYR A 1001 17.57 -41.14 -31.15
C TYR A 1001 18.71 -42.14 -30.95
N GLU A 1002 19.42 -42.09 -29.82
CA GLU A 1002 20.50 -43.03 -29.51
C GLU A 1002 20.02 -44.48 -29.47
N LYS A 1003 18.87 -44.74 -28.83
CA LYS A 1003 18.26 -46.07 -28.78
C LYS A 1003 17.83 -46.56 -30.16
N MET A 1004 17.27 -45.68 -31.00
CA MET A 1004 16.91 -46.02 -32.38
C MET A 1004 18.16 -46.32 -33.23
N ILE A 1005 19.23 -45.54 -33.06
CA ILE A 1005 20.53 -45.76 -33.73
C ILE A 1005 21.16 -47.10 -33.32
N GLN A 1006 21.12 -47.45 -32.03
CA GLN A 1006 21.59 -48.76 -31.57
C GLN A 1006 20.84 -49.92 -32.25
N SER A 1007 19.56 -49.72 -32.53
CA SER A 1007 18.71 -50.72 -33.20
C SER A 1007 18.90 -50.75 -34.72
N GLN A 1008 19.19 -49.60 -35.35
CA GLN A 1008 19.43 -49.44 -36.78
C GLN A 1008 20.69 -48.59 -37.04
N PRO A 1009 21.90 -49.16 -36.84
CA PRO A 1009 23.15 -48.39 -36.90
C PRO A 1009 23.53 -47.93 -38.31
N THR A 1010 22.75 -48.34 -39.32
CA THR A 1010 22.97 -48.00 -40.73
C THR A 1010 22.02 -46.94 -41.26
N GLU A 1011 21.13 -46.37 -40.43
CA GLU A 1011 20.15 -45.37 -40.87
C GLU A 1011 20.72 -43.93 -40.75
N PRO A 1012 21.11 -43.27 -41.86
CA PRO A 1012 21.82 -42.00 -41.80
C PRO A 1012 20.95 -40.84 -41.28
N GLU A 1013 19.64 -40.88 -41.50
CA GLU A 1013 18.73 -39.81 -41.04
C GLU A 1013 18.68 -39.70 -39.51
N LEU A 1014 18.82 -40.81 -38.78
CA LEU A 1014 18.84 -40.78 -37.32
C LEU A 1014 20.09 -40.06 -36.80
N PHE A 1015 21.25 -40.28 -37.43
CA PHE A 1015 22.47 -39.56 -37.09
C PHE A 1015 22.37 -38.07 -37.41
N ARG A 1016 21.76 -37.68 -38.55
CA ARG A 1016 21.52 -36.26 -38.86
C ARG A 1016 20.65 -35.58 -37.81
N LYS A 1017 19.56 -36.22 -37.39
CA LYS A 1017 18.65 -35.70 -36.36
C LYS A 1017 19.33 -35.57 -35.00
N LEU A 1018 20.07 -36.59 -34.58
CA LEU A 1018 20.86 -36.55 -33.35
C LEU A 1018 21.94 -35.44 -33.39
N GLY A 1019 22.63 -35.29 -34.52
CA GLY A 1019 23.62 -34.23 -34.72
C GLY A 1019 23.01 -32.82 -34.64
N GLN A 1020 21.79 -32.63 -35.17
CA GLN A 1020 21.04 -31.37 -35.02
C GLN A 1020 20.76 -31.06 -33.55
N CYS A 1021 20.30 -32.04 -32.76
CA CYS A 1021 20.08 -31.84 -31.32
C CYS A 1021 21.38 -31.41 -30.61
N TYR A 1022 22.52 -32.05 -30.93
CA TYR A 1022 23.81 -31.66 -30.34
C TYR A 1022 24.26 -30.26 -30.76
N LEU A 1023 24.01 -29.84 -32.01
CA LEU A 1023 24.28 -28.45 -32.44
C LEU A 1023 23.42 -27.44 -31.68
N GLU A 1024 22.12 -27.72 -31.55
CA GLU A 1024 21.18 -26.86 -30.82
C GLU A 1024 21.52 -26.76 -29.32
N MET A 1025 22.13 -27.80 -28.74
CA MET A 1025 22.68 -27.80 -27.37
C MET A 1025 24.08 -27.16 -27.25
N GLY A 1026 24.69 -26.70 -28.34
CA GLY A 1026 26.03 -26.11 -28.31
C GLY A 1026 27.17 -27.13 -28.15
N ALA A 1027 26.97 -28.38 -28.59
CA ALA A 1027 27.96 -29.46 -28.56
C ALA A 1027 28.46 -29.81 -29.99
N PRO A 1028 29.26 -28.94 -30.63
CA PRO A 1028 29.64 -29.11 -32.04
C PRO A 1028 30.54 -30.32 -32.29
N GLU A 1029 31.36 -30.76 -31.32
CA GLU A 1029 32.17 -31.96 -31.52
C GLU A 1029 31.31 -33.23 -31.59
N ALA A 1030 30.26 -33.32 -30.77
CA ALA A 1030 29.32 -34.44 -30.79
C ALA A 1030 28.52 -34.47 -32.10
N ALA A 1031 28.10 -33.29 -32.58
CA ALA A 1031 27.44 -33.16 -33.87
C ALA A 1031 28.35 -33.56 -35.04
N GLN A 1032 29.64 -33.21 -34.99
CA GLN A 1032 30.60 -33.59 -36.02
C GLN A 1032 30.79 -35.11 -36.09
N LEU A 1033 30.80 -35.81 -34.94
CA LEU A 1033 30.85 -37.28 -34.91
C LEU A 1033 29.63 -37.91 -35.59
N CYS A 1034 28.44 -37.32 -35.42
CA CYS A 1034 27.25 -37.76 -36.14
C CYS A 1034 27.39 -37.57 -37.65
N GLU A 1035 27.91 -36.42 -38.10
CA GLU A 1035 28.11 -36.13 -39.53
C GLU A 1035 29.17 -37.05 -40.16
N ASP A 1036 30.28 -37.31 -39.47
CA ASP A 1036 31.32 -38.23 -39.92
C ASP A 1036 30.75 -39.64 -40.13
N GLN A 1037 29.84 -40.08 -39.24
CA GLN A 1037 29.15 -41.35 -39.36
C GLN A 1037 28.15 -41.36 -40.53
N VAL A 1038 27.44 -40.25 -40.79
CA VAL A 1038 26.58 -40.10 -41.98
C VAL A 1038 27.39 -40.24 -43.26
N VAL A 1039 28.56 -39.62 -43.34
CA VAL A 1039 29.48 -39.74 -44.49
C VAL A 1039 29.98 -41.18 -44.66
N ALA A 1040 30.36 -41.83 -43.55
CA ALA A 1040 30.83 -43.21 -43.56
C ALA A 1040 29.75 -44.22 -44.01
N LEU A 1041 28.48 -43.94 -43.75
CA LEU A 1041 27.34 -44.77 -44.21
C LEU A 1041 26.92 -44.49 -45.65
N ALA A 1042 27.34 -43.35 -46.23
CA ALA A 1042 26.99 -42.94 -47.59
C ALA A 1042 28.02 -43.36 -48.66
N GLY A 1043 29.24 -43.72 -48.24
CA GLY A 1043 30.31 -44.27 -49.09
C GLY A 1043 30.36 -45.79 -49.03
#